data_AF-Q08QX1-F1
#
_entry.id   AF-Q08QX1-F1
#
_cell.length_a   1.000
_cell.length_b   1.000
_cell.length_c   1.000
_cell.angle_alpha   90.00
_cell.angle_beta   90.00
_cell.angle_gamma   90.00
#
_symmetry.space_group_name_H-M   'P 1'
#
loop_
_entity.id
_entity.type
_entity.pdbx_description
1 polymer ?
#
loop_
_entity_poly.entity_id
_entity_poly.type
_entity_poly.pdbx_seq_one_letter_code
_entity_poly.pdbx_strand_id
1 'polypeptide(L)'
;MPAAVSRTLKRFFFVCLSLSAGLLGGCSDSQTIVTDAGLAGAYDLTFVGNYIFITSSDRNELRVLDLGASPRDFVRAPNPLEPLSIPVLQRPLNLTRDVSYGTTDADLGKETAGPYVYARSAGSQELSVVAAAPEYFKEVKRLGVGGFITAFTARGPRGGGNSILYYATQSPEGATIYRMELPGPEALLAMGSEAPPSEIRLSLPGQTVTALLSLPATREAPEQEHLAVATRRVASESQGNPAFRTFRWDAVSGQVLQEYAFGAPVRLLATHPRVEKTAFETQICALDATTPAKSTLEAGAYVFGVLDESSCGQQTCSGVLAVDAITGELAIDSTQLPMQPISVGTALPTGLTLAPAAALQIRCIEQGSTGLVQVSEFQARPLVGIVPASNGQITFFDAVKMRPFDLDSTGVRIGSRTYLDAAGQTRTITRGSLDQIIDVQMVDGATQDDTYRLVYQGLLPNLVGRSLSDAALVQCSSTECAFQVGASALSQRDVEAQDTVVLANDAGACATDLTVTRTEALADGRGIAFTPSLPPDCANPVSFSFRAGGNRPFAVYSDGQGYVGRMGDGATGQFTVAGGYFFRPPGFDPNRPPFKALLTLYINRESLAPLPQRGDQFTVSTVSGYIPFVFSVDTSSGTGLGAYRLPGPVVYTEVAGTSYAYIAYPSADGVLQFNTASILSNTANSTGLVPYE
;
A
#
# COMPACT_ATOMS: atom_id res chain seq x y z
N MET A 1 78.36 56.76 -22.45
CA MET A 1 79.71 56.38 -21.94
C MET A 1 79.64 56.40 -20.42
N PRO A 2 80.11 55.39 -19.66
CA PRO A 2 80.49 53.98 -19.94
C PRO A 2 79.32 53.01 -19.55
N ALA A 3 79.17 51.77 -20.04
CA ALA A 3 79.97 50.53 -19.89
C ALA A 3 80.06 50.05 -18.41
N ALA A 4 79.81 48.81 -17.99
CA ALA A 4 79.57 47.54 -18.66
C ALA A 4 79.14 46.43 -17.65
N VAL A 5 78.43 45.38 -18.14
CA VAL A 5 78.63 43.91 -17.84
C VAL A 5 78.11 43.39 -16.46
N SER A 6 77.37 42.28 -16.33
CA SER A 6 77.50 40.91 -16.90
C SER A 6 76.17 40.13 -16.77
N ARG A 7 75.56 39.60 -17.86
CA ARG A 7 75.59 38.18 -18.33
C ARG A 7 74.85 37.18 -17.39
N THR A 8 73.95 36.29 -17.81
CA THR A 8 73.56 35.79 -19.14
C THR A 8 72.35 34.83 -19.04
N LEU A 9 71.46 34.90 -20.05
CA LEU A 9 70.77 33.80 -20.79
C LEU A 9 69.75 32.90 -20.06
N LYS A 10 68.55 32.56 -20.60
CA LYS A 10 67.96 32.68 -21.95
C LYS A 10 66.44 32.90 -21.86
N ARG A 11 65.95 33.85 -22.67
CA ARG A 11 64.57 33.96 -23.17
C ARG A 11 64.33 32.90 -24.25
N PHE A 12 63.10 32.42 -24.44
CA PHE A 12 62.29 32.78 -25.63
C PHE A 12 60.85 32.25 -25.56
N PHE A 13 59.93 33.16 -25.92
CA PHE A 13 58.52 33.02 -26.30
C PHE A 13 58.26 31.90 -27.32
N PHE A 14 57.06 31.28 -27.31
CA PHE A 14 56.05 31.47 -28.36
C PHE A 14 54.68 30.84 -28.02
N VAL A 15 53.67 31.42 -28.66
CA VAL A 15 52.22 31.31 -28.48
C VAL A 15 51.60 30.46 -29.60
N CYS A 16 50.50 29.76 -29.26
CA CYS A 16 49.37 29.32 -30.10
C CYS A 16 49.42 28.05 -30.99
N LEU A 17 48.28 27.36 -30.86
CA LEU A 17 47.45 26.65 -31.85
C LEU A 17 47.66 25.17 -32.20
N SER A 18 46.57 24.44 -31.95
CA SER A 18 45.96 23.36 -32.74
C SER A 18 46.72 22.04 -32.96
N LEU A 19 46.19 20.97 -32.35
CA LEU A 19 46.06 19.68 -33.02
C LEU A 19 44.81 18.95 -32.53
N SER A 20 43.78 18.99 -33.37
CA SER A 20 42.69 18.01 -33.39
C SER A 20 43.16 16.74 -34.10
N ALA A 21 42.47 15.65 -33.78
CA ALA A 21 42.38 14.36 -34.50
C ALA A 21 43.33 13.22 -34.10
N GLY A 22 42.76 12.24 -33.38
CA GLY A 22 42.43 10.99 -34.05
C GLY A 22 43.03 9.70 -33.47
N LEU A 23 42.11 8.86 -32.94
CA LEU A 23 42.11 7.38 -32.89
C LEU A 23 42.87 6.69 -31.73
N LEU A 24 42.36 5.68 -31.03
CA LEU A 24 41.03 5.11 -30.73
C LEU A 24 41.27 3.87 -29.83
N GLY A 25 40.37 3.61 -28.87
CA GLY A 25 40.12 2.29 -28.23
C GLY A 25 40.54 2.16 -26.76
N GLY A 26 39.67 1.93 -25.77
CA GLY A 26 38.22 1.73 -25.77
C GLY A 26 37.68 1.53 -24.34
N CYS A 27 36.44 1.96 -24.13
CA CYS A 27 35.41 1.52 -23.17
C CYS A 27 35.71 1.47 -21.65
N SER A 28 35.13 2.45 -20.93
CA SER A 28 34.25 2.16 -19.79
C SER A 28 33.31 3.36 -19.59
N ASP A 29 32.47 3.64 -20.59
CA ASP A 29 31.19 4.29 -20.30
C ASP A 29 30.29 3.19 -19.75
N SER A 30 30.28 3.06 -18.42
CA SER A 30 29.16 2.47 -17.71
C SER A 30 27.96 3.39 -17.94
N GLN A 31 27.22 3.14 -19.02
CA GLN A 31 25.89 3.70 -19.20
C GLN A 31 25.01 3.16 -18.07
N THR A 32 24.99 3.91 -16.97
CA THR A 32 23.95 3.88 -15.97
C THR A 32 22.64 4.17 -16.69
N ILE A 33 21.81 3.16 -16.86
CA ILE A 33 20.37 3.39 -16.93
C ILE A 33 19.98 3.85 -15.52
N VAL A 34 20.06 5.17 -15.32
CA VAL A 34 19.37 5.85 -14.23
C VAL A 34 17.90 5.79 -14.63
N THR A 35 17.14 4.87 -14.04
CA THR A 35 15.68 4.99 -14.03
C THR A 35 15.31 6.20 -13.18
N ASP A 36 14.27 6.95 -13.59
CA ASP A 36 13.79 8.26 -13.06
C ASP A 36 13.48 8.37 -11.55
N ALA A 37 13.92 7.42 -10.71
CA ALA A 37 13.91 7.52 -9.26
C ALA A 37 15.33 7.30 -8.73
N GLY A 38 16.12 8.38 -8.65
CA GLY A 38 17.41 8.38 -7.97
C GLY A 38 17.25 8.10 -6.48
N LEU A 39 17.28 6.84 -6.08
CA LEU A 39 17.34 6.43 -4.68
C LEU A 39 18.81 6.12 -4.35
N ALA A 40 19.42 6.93 -3.50
CA ALA A 40 20.78 6.77 -2.94
C ALA A 40 20.66 6.68 -1.42
N GLY A 41 20.99 5.53 -0.81
CA GLY A 41 20.98 5.34 0.65
C GLY A 41 20.95 3.85 1.03
N ALA A 42 20.97 3.49 2.32
CA ALA A 42 20.86 2.08 2.74
C ALA A 42 19.66 1.39 2.07
N TYR A 43 19.92 0.34 1.29
CA TYR A 43 18.94 -0.25 0.37
C TYR A 43 18.27 -1.50 0.89
N ASP A 44 18.97 -2.26 1.74
CA ASP A 44 18.48 -3.52 2.27
C ASP A 44 19.13 -3.81 3.62
N LEU A 45 18.46 -4.64 4.41
CA LEU A 45 18.94 -5.07 5.71
C LEU A 45 18.46 -6.49 6.01
N THR A 46 19.30 -7.26 6.69
CA THR A 46 18.94 -8.62 7.14
C THR A 46 19.40 -8.84 8.57
N PHE A 47 18.57 -9.52 9.35
CA PHE A 47 18.87 -9.88 10.74
C PHE A 47 19.61 -11.22 10.79
N VAL A 48 20.61 -11.41 11.63
CA VAL A 48 21.24 -12.72 11.89
C VAL A 48 21.65 -12.79 13.35
N GLY A 49 21.05 -13.68 14.13
CA GLY A 49 21.39 -13.86 15.55
C GLY A 49 21.10 -12.62 16.39
N ASN A 50 22.13 -11.83 16.71
CA ASN A 50 22.01 -10.56 17.43
C ASN A 50 22.45 -9.34 16.59
N TYR A 51 22.58 -9.52 15.28
CA TYR A 51 23.17 -8.53 14.40
C TYR A 51 22.24 -8.16 13.26
N ILE A 52 22.30 -6.92 12.79
CA ILE A 52 21.66 -6.49 11.55
C ILE A 52 22.75 -6.07 10.57
N PHE A 53 22.79 -6.77 9.44
CA PHE A 53 23.65 -6.43 8.31
C PHE A 53 22.92 -5.44 7.42
N ILE A 54 23.59 -4.35 7.08
CA ILE A 54 23.01 -3.21 6.38
C ILE A 54 23.88 -2.92 5.15
N THR A 55 23.26 -2.73 4.00
CA THR A 55 23.98 -2.32 2.79
C THR A 55 24.41 -0.86 2.87
N SER A 56 25.59 -0.55 2.34
CA SER A 56 26.02 0.83 2.13
C SER A 56 25.66 1.30 0.74
N SER A 57 25.30 2.57 0.63
CA SER A 57 24.83 3.21 -0.61
C SER A 57 25.94 3.84 -1.43
N ASP A 58 26.94 4.36 -0.74
CA ASP A 58 28.06 5.14 -1.22
C ASP A 58 29.35 4.31 -1.30
N ARG A 59 29.37 3.14 -0.64
CA ARG A 59 30.56 2.33 -0.41
C ARG A 59 30.32 0.87 -0.76
N ASN A 60 31.42 0.18 -1.04
CA ASN A 60 31.44 -1.24 -1.35
C ASN A 60 31.58 -2.04 -0.04
N GLU A 61 30.66 -1.79 0.91
CA GLU A 61 30.73 -2.34 2.26
C GLU A 61 29.36 -2.76 2.80
N LEU A 62 29.39 -3.69 3.77
CA LEU A 62 28.29 -3.91 4.70
C LEU A 62 28.67 -3.36 6.08
N ARG A 63 27.70 -2.76 6.75
CA ARG A 63 27.80 -2.39 8.16
C ARG A 63 27.01 -3.36 9.01
N VAL A 64 27.47 -3.57 10.24
CA VAL A 64 26.86 -4.51 11.18
C VAL A 64 26.43 -3.76 12.43
N LEU A 65 25.13 -3.71 12.69
CA LEU A 65 24.56 -3.17 13.92
C LEU A 65 24.51 -4.28 14.99
N ASP A 66 25.07 -4.02 16.17
CA ASP A 66 24.98 -4.92 17.33
C ASP A 66 23.74 -4.58 18.16
N LEU A 67 22.80 -5.53 18.21
CA LEU A 67 21.56 -5.36 18.97
C LEU A 67 21.73 -5.60 20.47
N GLY A 68 22.79 -6.31 20.87
CA GLY A 68 23.14 -6.57 22.26
C GLY A 68 23.89 -5.42 22.93
N ALA A 69 24.46 -4.49 22.14
CA ALA A 69 25.11 -3.30 22.66
C ALA A 69 24.10 -2.31 23.29
N SER A 70 24.53 -1.63 24.35
CA SER A 70 23.74 -0.59 25.05
C SER A 70 24.60 0.66 25.31
N PRO A 71 24.37 1.78 24.60
CA PRO A 71 23.40 1.95 23.52
C PRO A 71 23.73 1.05 22.32
N ARG A 72 22.70 0.73 21.52
CA ARG A 72 22.89 0.00 20.26
C ARG A 72 23.81 0.80 19.35
N ASP A 73 24.81 0.13 18.80
CA ASP A 73 25.85 0.77 18.01
C ASP A 73 26.36 -0.21 16.96
N PHE A 74 27.03 0.32 15.95
CA PHE A 74 27.71 -0.51 14.98
C PHE A 74 28.85 -1.27 15.66
N VAL A 75 29.04 -2.52 15.26
CA VAL A 75 30.23 -3.30 15.62
C VAL A 75 31.45 -2.48 15.25
N ARG A 76 32.44 -2.39 16.14
CA ARG A 76 33.65 -1.59 15.93
C ARG A 76 34.68 -2.40 15.14
N ALA A 77 35.42 -1.73 14.27
CA ALA A 77 36.59 -2.34 13.66
C ALA A 77 37.66 -2.63 14.74
N PRO A 78 38.66 -3.48 14.45
CA PRO A 78 39.81 -3.67 15.36
C PRO A 78 40.51 -2.36 15.75
N ASN A 79 40.36 -1.31 14.94
CA ASN A 79 40.65 0.06 15.33
C ASN A 79 39.39 0.73 15.90
N PRO A 80 39.35 1.08 17.20
CA PRO A 80 38.11 1.39 17.93
C PRO A 80 37.41 2.70 17.51
N LEU A 81 38.03 3.54 16.67
CA LEU A 81 37.48 4.82 16.27
C LEU A 81 36.45 4.72 15.12
N GLU A 82 36.45 3.63 14.37
CA GLU A 82 35.60 3.47 13.18
C GLU A 82 34.65 2.27 13.31
N PRO A 83 33.41 2.39 12.82
CA PRO A 83 32.53 1.24 12.62
C PRO A 83 33.19 0.19 11.72
N LEU A 84 32.89 -1.08 11.97
CA LEU A 84 33.29 -2.18 11.12
C LEU A 84 32.65 -2.00 9.75
N SER A 85 33.51 -1.95 8.74
CA SER A 85 33.17 -2.00 7.33
C SER A 85 33.64 -3.35 6.80
N ILE A 86 32.69 -4.18 6.37
CA ILE A 86 32.99 -5.44 5.70
C ILE A 86 33.03 -5.17 4.21
N PRO A 87 34.20 -5.20 3.54
CA PRO A 87 34.26 -4.98 2.10
C PRO A 87 33.50 -6.09 1.37
N VAL A 88 32.64 -5.70 0.44
CA VAL A 88 31.87 -6.61 -0.42
C VAL A 88 31.91 -6.11 -1.87
N LEU A 89 31.08 -6.67 -2.74
CA LEU A 89 30.92 -6.17 -4.09
C LEU A 89 30.46 -4.70 -4.15
N GLN A 90 30.57 -4.09 -5.32
CA GLN A 90 30.33 -2.67 -5.45
C GLN A 90 28.85 -2.31 -5.27
N ARG A 91 28.53 -1.35 -4.40
CA ARG A 91 27.16 -0.86 -4.12
C ARG A 91 26.15 -2.02 -3.90
N PRO A 92 26.28 -2.78 -2.81
CA PRO A 92 25.37 -3.89 -2.54
C PRO A 92 23.94 -3.35 -2.39
N LEU A 93 22.98 -3.97 -3.07
CA LEU A 93 21.57 -3.54 -3.10
C LEU A 93 20.62 -4.52 -2.44
N ASN A 94 20.93 -5.81 -2.45
CA ASN A 94 20.10 -6.81 -1.79
C ASN A 94 20.91 -7.75 -0.94
N LEU A 95 20.28 -8.19 0.15
CA LEU A 95 20.80 -9.17 1.08
C LEU A 95 19.87 -10.37 1.16
N THR A 96 20.46 -11.55 1.34
CA THR A 96 19.74 -12.70 1.89
C THR A 96 20.62 -13.34 2.95
N ARG A 97 20.04 -14.22 3.76
CA ARG A 97 20.73 -14.92 4.84
C ARG A 97 20.43 -16.39 4.79
N ASP A 98 21.30 -17.16 5.42
CA ASP A 98 20.98 -18.53 5.76
C ASP A 98 19.81 -18.57 6.75
N VAL A 99 18.72 -19.22 6.34
CA VAL A 99 17.57 -19.50 7.21
C VAL A 99 17.33 -21.00 7.26
N SER A 100 17.18 -21.54 8.45
CA SER A 100 16.68 -22.89 8.68
C SER A 100 15.52 -22.86 9.68
N TYR A 101 14.70 -23.91 9.62
CA TYR A 101 13.59 -24.10 10.52
C TYR A 101 13.80 -25.43 11.24
N GLY A 102 13.65 -25.42 12.56
CA GLY A 102 13.81 -26.62 13.36
C GLY A 102 12.80 -27.71 12.95
N THR A 103 13.22 -28.96 13.03
CA THR A 103 12.42 -30.13 12.62
C THR A 103 12.22 -31.13 13.76
N THR A 104 12.81 -30.85 14.94
CA THR A 104 12.72 -31.71 16.12
C THR A 104 11.63 -31.23 17.07
N ASP A 105 11.16 -32.07 17.97
CA ASP A 105 10.10 -31.66 18.93
C ASP A 105 10.48 -30.46 19.79
N ALA A 106 11.78 -30.23 20.04
CA ALA A 106 12.26 -29.12 20.85
C ALA A 106 12.30 -27.77 20.12
N ASP A 107 12.41 -27.79 18.79
CA ASP A 107 12.63 -26.60 17.96
C ASP A 107 11.70 -26.53 16.73
N LEU A 108 10.63 -27.34 16.70
CA LEU A 108 9.78 -27.52 15.53
C LEU A 108 9.29 -26.18 14.97
N GLY A 109 9.69 -25.89 13.73
CA GLY A 109 9.32 -24.69 12.99
C GLY A 109 9.90 -23.39 13.55
N LYS A 110 10.78 -23.43 14.55
CA LYS A 110 11.52 -22.26 15.03
C LYS A 110 12.55 -21.85 13.99
N GLU A 111 12.56 -20.57 13.64
CA GLU A 111 13.55 -20.03 12.73
C GLU A 111 14.93 -19.90 13.41
N THR A 112 15.96 -20.37 12.72
CA THR A 112 17.36 -20.24 13.12
C THR A 112 18.18 -19.70 11.95
N ALA A 113 19.01 -18.70 12.23
CA ALA A 113 19.92 -18.16 11.23
C ALA A 113 21.18 -19.03 11.12
N GLY A 114 21.71 -19.18 9.90
CA GLY A 114 22.95 -19.90 9.64
C GLY A 114 24.19 -19.00 9.60
N PRO A 115 25.33 -19.54 9.13
CA PRO A 115 26.63 -18.88 9.21
C PRO A 115 26.84 -17.76 8.18
N TYR A 116 25.97 -17.61 7.17
CA TYR A 116 26.22 -16.67 6.07
C TYR A 116 25.13 -15.62 5.84
N VAL A 117 25.62 -14.45 5.41
CA VAL A 117 24.87 -13.40 4.72
C VAL A 117 25.43 -13.27 3.31
N TYR A 118 24.55 -13.12 2.34
CA TYR A 118 24.92 -12.98 0.93
C TYR A 118 24.52 -11.60 0.45
N ALA A 119 25.41 -10.94 -0.27
CA ALA A 119 25.14 -9.65 -0.88
C ALA A 119 25.21 -9.75 -2.41
N ARG A 120 24.31 -9.02 -3.08
CA ARG A 120 24.37 -8.76 -4.51
C ARG A 120 24.22 -7.28 -4.83
N SER A 121 24.55 -6.91 -6.05
CA SER A 121 24.34 -5.59 -6.64
C SER A 121 23.49 -5.72 -7.90
N ALA A 122 22.85 -4.63 -8.31
CA ALA A 122 22.04 -4.63 -9.54
C ALA A 122 22.90 -5.02 -10.75
N GLY A 123 22.42 -5.98 -11.53
CA GLY A 123 23.11 -6.41 -12.76
C GLY A 123 24.50 -7.02 -12.53
N SER A 124 24.78 -7.52 -11.32
CA SER A 124 26.05 -8.18 -11.02
C SER A 124 26.07 -9.63 -11.53
N GLN A 125 27.26 -10.09 -11.92
CA GLN A 125 27.59 -11.50 -12.16
C GLN A 125 28.36 -12.10 -10.96
N GLU A 126 28.35 -11.41 -9.83
CA GLU A 126 29.06 -11.81 -8.62
C GLU A 126 28.13 -11.76 -7.38
N LEU A 127 28.35 -12.70 -6.46
CA LEU A 127 27.80 -12.68 -5.10
C LEU A 127 28.95 -12.62 -4.07
N SER A 128 28.79 -11.77 -3.07
CA SER A 128 29.67 -11.77 -1.89
C SER A 128 29.04 -12.65 -0.81
N VAL A 129 29.82 -13.61 -0.31
CA VAL A 129 29.47 -14.44 0.86
C VAL A 129 30.19 -13.89 2.07
N VAL A 130 29.44 -13.43 3.04
CA VAL A 130 29.92 -12.81 4.28
C VAL A 130 29.60 -13.73 5.44
N ALA A 131 30.60 -14.03 6.28
CA ALA A 131 30.34 -14.79 7.49
C ALA A 131 29.63 -13.91 8.53
N ALA A 132 28.62 -14.50 9.17
CA ALA A 132 27.69 -13.81 10.05
C ALA A 132 28.07 -13.93 11.54
N ALA A 133 29.12 -14.69 11.86
CA ALA A 133 29.61 -14.84 13.21
C ALA A 133 30.63 -13.73 13.55
N PRO A 134 30.62 -13.18 14.79
CA PRO A 134 31.50 -12.07 15.18
C PRO A 134 33.00 -12.32 14.99
N GLU A 135 33.44 -13.55 15.23
CA GLU A 135 34.80 -14.01 15.00
C GLU A 135 35.24 -13.91 13.52
N TYR A 136 34.28 -13.82 12.59
CA TYR A 136 34.50 -13.88 11.15
C TYR A 136 33.71 -12.83 10.36
N PHE A 137 33.45 -11.63 10.91
CA PHE A 137 32.81 -10.55 10.15
C PHE A 137 33.69 -10.04 9.00
N LYS A 138 33.73 -10.79 7.90
CA LYS A 138 34.47 -10.54 6.67
C LYS A 138 33.82 -11.29 5.51
N GLU A 139 34.08 -10.82 4.30
CA GLU A 139 33.80 -11.61 3.10
C GLU A 139 34.69 -12.86 3.10
N VAL A 140 34.06 -14.03 3.11
CA VAL A 140 34.75 -15.32 3.09
C VAL A 140 34.91 -15.86 1.68
N LYS A 141 34.06 -15.42 0.75
CA LYS A 141 34.13 -15.84 -0.65
C LYS A 141 33.43 -14.83 -1.55
N ARG A 142 34.02 -14.60 -2.73
CA ARG A 142 33.35 -13.96 -3.86
C ARG A 142 33.06 -15.01 -4.93
N LEU A 143 31.79 -15.16 -5.31
CA LEU A 143 31.32 -16.15 -6.25
C LEU A 143 31.05 -15.47 -7.59
N GLY A 144 31.88 -15.74 -8.59
CA GLY A 144 31.59 -15.37 -9.99
C GLY A 144 30.64 -16.38 -10.61
N VAL A 145 29.55 -15.90 -11.21
CA VAL A 145 28.54 -16.73 -11.87
C VAL A 145 28.41 -16.30 -13.33
N GLY A 146 28.15 -17.24 -14.24
CA GLY A 146 28.20 -16.99 -15.70
C GLY A 146 27.10 -16.09 -16.29
N GLY A 147 26.29 -15.41 -15.47
CA GLY A 147 25.17 -14.57 -15.92
C GLY A 147 24.67 -13.62 -14.82
N PHE A 148 23.79 -12.68 -15.19
CA PHE A 148 23.31 -11.66 -14.24
C PHE A 148 22.38 -12.25 -13.20
N ILE A 149 22.66 -12.02 -11.92
CA ILE A 149 21.84 -12.59 -10.83
C ILE A 149 20.56 -11.78 -10.66
N THR A 150 19.40 -12.41 -10.85
CA THR A 150 18.09 -11.75 -10.75
C THR A 150 17.37 -12.00 -9.43
N ALA A 151 17.60 -13.16 -8.79
CA ALA A 151 17.06 -13.51 -7.49
C ALA A 151 17.97 -14.54 -6.80
N PHE A 152 17.95 -14.59 -5.48
CA PHE A 152 18.74 -15.52 -4.69
C PHE A 152 18.13 -15.68 -3.29
N THR A 153 18.31 -16.85 -2.70
CA THR A 153 17.86 -17.21 -1.36
C THR A 153 18.77 -18.30 -0.81
N ALA A 154 18.86 -18.43 0.51
CA ALA A 154 19.73 -19.43 1.11
C ALA A 154 19.03 -20.21 2.21
N ARG A 155 19.40 -21.49 2.30
CA ARG A 155 18.99 -22.40 3.35
C ARG A 155 20.18 -22.62 4.27
N GLY A 156 19.98 -22.36 5.56
CA GLY A 156 20.97 -22.65 6.59
C GLY A 156 21.22 -24.15 6.76
N PRO A 157 22.30 -24.50 7.48
CA PRO A 157 22.67 -25.87 7.74
C PRO A 157 21.60 -26.57 8.60
N ARG A 158 21.38 -27.86 8.34
CA ARG A 158 20.49 -28.74 9.12
C ARG A 158 21.30 -29.93 9.64
N GLY A 159 21.13 -30.30 10.92
CA GLY A 159 21.79 -31.48 11.50
C GLY A 159 23.32 -31.50 11.38
N GLY A 160 23.98 -30.34 11.28
CA GLY A 160 25.43 -30.23 11.06
C GLY A 160 25.89 -30.30 9.59
N GLY A 161 24.96 -30.26 8.63
CA GLY A 161 25.27 -30.19 7.20
C GLY A 161 25.74 -28.81 6.71
N ASN A 162 25.84 -28.66 5.40
CA ASN A 162 26.27 -27.42 4.73
C ASN A 162 25.12 -26.42 4.53
N SER A 163 25.46 -25.14 4.39
CA SER A 163 24.52 -24.13 3.87
C SER A 163 24.29 -24.37 2.37
N ILE A 164 23.11 -24.02 1.88
CA ILE A 164 22.79 -24.11 0.45
C ILE A 164 22.33 -22.76 -0.06
N LEU A 165 23.04 -22.26 -1.06
CA LEU A 165 22.68 -21.07 -1.80
C LEU A 165 21.94 -21.45 -3.08
N TYR A 166 20.76 -20.88 -3.29
CA TYR A 166 20.04 -20.93 -4.55
C TYR A 166 20.07 -19.55 -5.19
N TYR A 167 20.43 -19.49 -6.47
CA TYR A 167 20.45 -18.23 -7.22
C TYR A 167 19.97 -18.44 -8.65
N ALA A 168 19.28 -17.42 -9.17
CA ALA A 168 18.82 -17.38 -10.55
C ALA A 168 19.67 -16.42 -11.37
N THR A 169 20.12 -16.86 -12.54
CA THR A 169 20.81 -16.01 -13.51
C THR A 169 19.92 -15.74 -14.73
N GLN A 170 20.00 -14.54 -15.29
CA GLN A 170 19.42 -14.20 -16.58
C GLN A 170 20.43 -14.36 -17.71
N SER A 171 20.04 -15.10 -18.74
CA SER A 171 20.70 -15.16 -20.04
C SER A 171 19.75 -14.68 -21.14
N PRO A 172 20.22 -14.47 -22.39
CA PRO A 172 19.35 -14.17 -23.52
C PRO A 172 18.28 -15.23 -23.80
N GLU A 173 18.54 -16.50 -23.46
CA GLU A 173 17.62 -17.64 -23.67
C GLU A 173 16.53 -17.74 -22.58
N GLY A 174 16.77 -17.14 -21.42
CA GLY A 174 15.88 -17.19 -20.26
C GLY A 174 16.64 -17.26 -18.94
N ALA A 175 15.92 -17.55 -17.86
CA ALA A 175 16.48 -17.69 -16.53
C ALA A 175 16.90 -19.13 -16.24
N THR A 176 17.96 -19.29 -15.45
CA THR A 176 18.40 -20.60 -14.93
C THR A 176 18.63 -20.50 -13.43
N ILE A 177 18.11 -21.46 -12.67
CA ILE A 177 18.30 -21.57 -11.22
C ILE A 177 19.40 -22.60 -10.93
N TYR A 178 20.33 -22.18 -10.10
CA TYR A 178 21.47 -22.96 -9.64
C TYR A 178 21.33 -23.27 -8.15
N ARG A 179 21.90 -24.41 -7.76
CA ARG A 179 22.09 -24.82 -6.37
C ARG A 179 23.59 -24.93 -6.09
N MET A 180 24.05 -24.34 -4.99
CA MET A 180 25.44 -24.39 -4.57
C MET A 180 25.52 -24.73 -3.08
N GLU A 181 26.25 -25.80 -2.76
CA GLU A 181 26.53 -26.15 -1.37
C GLU A 181 27.76 -25.39 -0.87
N LEU A 182 27.64 -24.83 0.33
CA LEU A 182 28.67 -24.02 0.95
C LEU A 182 29.06 -24.66 2.29
N PRO A 183 30.33 -25.11 2.44
CA PRO A 183 30.81 -25.63 3.70
C PRO A 183 30.91 -24.49 4.72
N GLY A 184 31.25 -24.78 5.98
CA GLY A 184 31.39 -23.74 7.02
C GLY A 184 32.48 -22.69 6.71
N PRO A 185 32.47 -21.52 7.41
CA PRO A 185 33.31 -20.36 7.10
C PRO A 185 34.80 -20.66 6.96
N GLU A 186 35.36 -21.48 7.84
CA GLU A 186 36.77 -21.85 7.83
C GLU A 186 37.17 -22.65 6.59
N ALA A 187 36.35 -23.64 6.23
CA ALA A 187 36.58 -24.48 5.05
C ALA A 187 36.43 -23.65 3.76
N LEU A 188 35.41 -22.78 3.70
CA LEU A 188 35.21 -21.92 2.53
C LEU A 188 36.35 -20.91 2.33
N LEU A 189 36.91 -20.37 3.42
CA LEU A 189 38.12 -19.55 3.38
C LEU A 189 39.34 -20.35 2.89
N ALA A 190 39.48 -21.60 3.35
CA ALA A 190 40.59 -22.47 2.99
C ALA A 190 40.59 -22.85 1.49
N MET A 191 39.43 -22.80 0.81
CA MET A 191 39.33 -23.04 -0.63
C MET A 191 40.00 -21.95 -1.48
N GLY A 192 40.40 -20.81 -0.91
CA GLY A 192 41.12 -19.76 -1.63
C GLY A 192 40.35 -19.25 -2.85
N SER A 193 40.92 -19.36 -4.05
CA SER A 193 40.26 -18.95 -5.31
C SER A 193 39.29 -19.98 -5.89
N GLU A 194 39.33 -21.24 -5.44
CA GLU A 194 38.49 -22.30 -5.98
C GLU A 194 37.02 -22.11 -5.59
N ALA A 195 36.11 -22.02 -6.56
CA ALA A 195 34.69 -21.84 -6.28
C ALA A 195 34.03 -23.19 -5.95
N PRO A 196 33.13 -23.24 -4.94
CA PRO A 196 32.29 -24.41 -4.72
C PRO A 196 31.51 -24.77 -6.00
N PRO A 197 31.32 -26.07 -6.28
CA PRO A 197 30.59 -26.48 -7.47
C PRO A 197 29.15 -25.97 -7.42
N SER A 198 28.65 -25.52 -8.58
CA SER A 198 27.25 -25.14 -8.77
C SER A 198 26.57 -26.13 -9.70
N GLU A 199 25.33 -26.48 -9.37
CA GLU A 199 24.52 -27.44 -10.12
C GLU A 199 23.35 -26.69 -10.76
N ILE A 200 23.21 -26.80 -12.09
CA ILE A 200 21.99 -26.35 -12.78
C ILE A 200 20.85 -27.24 -12.33
N ARG A 201 19.77 -26.62 -11.85
CA ARG A 201 18.62 -27.34 -11.32
C ARG A 201 17.32 -27.07 -12.08
N LEU A 202 17.16 -25.89 -12.66
CA LEU A 202 15.97 -25.57 -13.46
C LEU A 202 16.28 -24.51 -14.53
N SER A 203 15.90 -24.77 -15.77
CA SER A 203 15.94 -23.79 -16.87
C SER A 203 14.53 -23.33 -17.21
N LEU A 204 14.35 -22.02 -17.27
CA LEU A 204 13.08 -21.34 -17.48
C LEU A 204 13.19 -20.46 -18.75
N PRO A 205 13.04 -21.05 -19.95
CA PRO A 205 13.17 -20.32 -21.20
C PRO A 205 12.14 -19.20 -21.29
N GLY A 206 12.55 -18.04 -21.80
CA GLY A 206 11.64 -16.90 -21.99
C GLY A 206 11.14 -16.22 -20.71
N GLN A 207 11.63 -16.65 -19.54
CA GLN A 207 11.24 -16.10 -18.23
C GLN A 207 12.43 -15.44 -17.53
N THR A 208 12.12 -14.53 -16.63
CA THR A 208 13.01 -13.93 -15.63
C THR A 208 12.50 -14.31 -14.25
N VAL A 209 13.38 -14.83 -13.39
CA VAL A 209 13.03 -15.08 -11.98
C VAL A 209 13.09 -13.76 -11.22
N THR A 210 11.96 -13.35 -10.64
CA THR A 210 11.79 -12.10 -9.90
C THR A 210 12.05 -12.27 -8.41
N ALA A 211 11.68 -13.41 -7.83
CA ALA A 211 11.91 -13.73 -6.43
C ALA A 211 12.14 -15.23 -6.22
N LEU A 212 12.96 -15.55 -5.21
CA LEU A 212 13.21 -16.89 -4.71
C LEU A 212 13.05 -16.90 -3.19
N LEU A 213 12.46 -17.97 -2.66
CA LEU A 213 12.30 -18.15 -1.23
C LEU A 213 12.46 -19.62 -0.85
N SER A 214 13.39 -19.93 0.06
CA SER A 214 13.50 -21.27 0.65
C SER A 214 12.33 -21.54 1.58
N LEU A 215 11.63 -22.65 1.36
CA LEU A 215 10.50 -23.07 2.19
C LEU A 215 10.96 -24.00 3.31
N PRO A 216 10.32 -23.94 4.49
CA PRO A 216 10.59 -24.88 5.58
C PRO A 216 10.42 -26.33 5.14
N ALA A 217 11.26 -27.22 5.70
CA ALA A 217 10.97 -28.65 5.65
C ALA A 217 9.93 -29.02 6.69
N THR A 218 9.21 -30.11 6.43
CA THR A 218 8.28 -30.66 7.41
C THR A 218 9.00 -31.63 8.34
N ARG A 219 8.39 -31.91 9.48
CA ARG A 219 8.84 -32.96 10.41
C ARG A 219 8.99 -34.32 9.72
N GLU A 220 8.08 -34.63 8.80
CA GLU A 220 8.03 -35.93 8.11
C GLU A 220 9.08 -36.04 6.99
N ALA A 221 9.53 -34.91 6.44
CA ALA A 221 10.49 -34.83 5.35
C ALA A 221 11.58 -33.78 5.63
N PRO A 222 12.49 -34.02 6.60
CA PRO A 222 13.51 -33.05 7.01
C PRO A 222 14.54 -32.73 5.91
N GLU A 223 14.76 -33.66 4.98
CA GLU A 223 15.66 -33.53 3.82
C GLU A 223 15.04 -32.74 2.65
N GLN A 224 13.77 -32.34 2.77
CA GLN A 224 13.06 -31.63 1.73
C GLN A 224 13.72 -30.28 1.38
N GLU A 225 13.91 -30.04 0.08
CA GLU A 225 14.42 -28.78 -0.47
C GLU A 225 13.38 -28.11 -1.37
N HIS A 226 12.36 -27.50 -0.77
CA HIS A 226 11.35 -26.79 -1.55
C HIS A 226 11.64 -25.29 -1.61
N LEU A 227 11.33 -24.70 -2.76
CA LEU A 227 11.46 -23.28 -3.04
C LEU A 227 10.14 -22.75 -3.59
N ALA A 228 9.79 -21.52 -3.22
CA ALA A 228 8.84 -20.73 -3.97
C ALA A 228 9.61 -19.90 -5.00
N VAL A 229 9.18 -19.96 -6.26
CA VAL A 229 9.80 -19.28 -7.39
C VAL A 229 8.78 -18.39 -8.05
N ALA A 230 9.03 -17.08 -8.10
CA ALA A 230 8.23 -16.13 -8.87
C ALA A 230 8.95 -15.78 -10.18
N THR A 231 8.22 -15.75 -11.28
CA THR A 231 8.75 -15.46 -12.61
C THR A 231 7.86 -14.47 -13.36
N ARG A 232 8.49 -13.74 -14.28
CA ARG A 232 7.82 -12.92 -15.29
C ARG A 232 8.38 -13.22 -16.67
N ARG A 233 7.57 -13.04 -17.71
CA ARG A 233 8.00 -13.18 -19.10
C ARG A 233 9.01 -12.09 -19.47
N VAL A 234 10.01 -12.43 -20.27
CA VAL A 234 10.96 -11.46 -20.84
C VAL A 234 10.24 -10.62 -21.91
N ALA A 235 10.47 -9.30 -21.91
CA ALA A 235 9.77 -8.36 -22.79
C ALA A 235 9.95 -8.64 -24.30
N SER A 236 11.02 -9.32 -24.69
CA SER A 236 11.33 -9.67 -26.08
C SER A 236 10.58 -10.90 -26.62
N GLU A 237 9.84 -11.63 -25.77
CA GLU A 237 9.15 -12.85 -26.16
C GLU A 237 7.66 -12.57 -26.44
N SER A 238 7.28 -12.67 -27.72
CA SER A 238 5.90 -12.47 -28.18
C SER A 238 5.14 -13.79 -28.26
N GLN A 239 4.27 -14.03 -27.27
CA GLN A 239 3.21 -15.05 -27.20
C GLN A 239 3.65 -16.53 -27.18
N GLY A 240 3.19 -17.25 -26.15
CA GLY A 240 3.38 -18.70 -25.95
C GLY A 240 3.51 -19.06 -24.47
N ASN A 241 4.31 -18.28 -23.73
CA ASN A 241 4.50 -18.43 -22.28
C ASN A 241 3.55 -17.53 -21.48
N PRO A 242 3.09 -17.96 -20.28
CA PRO A 242 2.33 -17.11 -19.38
C PRO A 242 3.14 -15.85 -19.02
N ALA A 243 2.43 -14.73 -18.89
CA ALA A 243 3.05 -13.43 -18.60
C ALA A 243 3.82 -13.43 -17.27
N PHE A 244 3.36 -14.23 -16.31
CA PHE A 244 3.99 -14.47 -15.03
C PHE A 244 3.58 -15.85 -14.51
N ARG A 245 4.38 -16.39 -13.60
CA ARG A 245 4.06 -17.59 -12.82
C ARG A 245 4.61 -17.43 -11.43
N THR A 246 4.01 -18.11 -10.47
CA THR A 246 4.64 -18.33 -9.18
C THR A 246 4.33 -19.75 -8.76
N PHE A 247 5.33 -20.53 -8.37
CA PHE A 247 5.14 -21.95 -8.14
C PHE A 247 6.06 -22.48 -7.04
N ARG A 248 5.63 -23.57 -6.42
CA ARG A 248 6.45 -24.42 -5.55
C ARG A 248 7.25 -25.38 -6.40
N TRP A 249 8.54 -25.44 -6.11
CA TRP A 249 9.51 -26.26 -6.82
C TRP A 249 10.31 -27.12 -5.84
N ASP A 250 10.54 -28.38 -6.19
CA ASP A 250 11.44 -29.26 -5.47
C ASP A 250 12.84 -29.23 -6.09
N ALA A 251 13.80 -28.69 -5.36
CA ALA A 251 15.17 -28.53 -5.80
C ALA A 251 15.96 -29.84 -5.85
N VAL A 252 15.46 -30.92 -5.24
CA VAL A 252 16.07 -32.25 -5.30
C VAL A 252 15.62 -32.98 -6.56
N SER A 253 14.31 -33.12 -6.77
CA SER A 253 13.77 -33.83 -7.94
C SER A 253 13.74 -32.99 -9.22
N GLY A 254 13.85 -31.66 -9.11
CA GLY A 254 13.71 -30.73 -10.22
C GLY A 254 12.25 -30.50 -10.65
N GLN A 255 11.26 -31.09 -9.97
CA GLN A 255 9.86 -31.01 -10.37
C GLN A 255 9.16 -29.77 -9.82
N VAL A 256 8.35 -29.13 -10.68
CA VAL A 256 7.35 -28.15 -10.23
C VAL A 256 6.22 -28.93 -9.57
N LEU A 257 5.98 -28.65 -8.29
CA LEU A 257 5.00 -29.38 -7.48
C LEU A 257 3.61 -28.75 -7.56
N GLN A 258 3.53 -27.43 -7.50
CA GLN A 258 2.25 -26.71 -7.39
C GLN A 258 2.37 -25.28 -7.91
N GLU A 259 1.37 -24.80 -8.65
CA GLU A 259 1.26 -23.38 -9.01
C GLU A 259 0.58 -22.60 -7.88
N TYR A 260 1.04 -21.39 -7.63
CA TYR A 260 0.55 -20.47 -6.60
C TYR A 260 -0.35 -19.40 -7.21
N ALA A 261 -1.60 -19.35 -6.74
CA ALA A 261 -2.69 -18.55 -7.28
C ALA A 261 -2.66 -17.08 -6.82
N PHE A 262 -1.51 -16.40 -6.94
CA PHE A 262 -1.40 -14.97 -6.63
C PHE A 262 -2.20 -14.07 -7.58
N GLY A 263 -2.56 -14.55 -8.78
CA GLY A 263 -3.35 -13.81 -9.76
C GLY A 263 -2.65 -12.62 -10.42
N ALA A 264 -1.45 -12.25 -9.95
CA ALA A 264 -0.61 -11.19 -10.48
C ALA A 264 0.88 -11.55 -10.33
N PRO A 265 1.80 -10.87 -11.05
CA PRO A 265 3.23 -11.08 -10.90
C PRO A 265 3.69 -10.70 -9.49
N VAL A 266 4.66 -11.44 -8.94
CA VAL A 266 5.17 -11.26 -7.58
C VAL A 266 6.63 -10.82 -7.64
N ARG A 267 6.99 -9.79 -6.85
CA ARG A 267 8.36 -9.26 -6.78
C ARG A 267 9.11 -9.56 -5.49
N LEU A 268 8.40 -9.86 -4.41
CA LEU A 268 9.00 -10.30 -3.14
C LEU A 268 8.19 -11.47 -2.59
N LEU A 269 8.90 -12.44 -2.03
CA LEU A 269 8.31 -13.61 -1.38
C LEU A 269 8.78 -13.66 0.07
N ALA A 270 7.87 -13.95 0.98
CA ALA A 270 8.15 -14.15 2.40
C ALA A 270 7.38 -15.36 2.94
N THR A 271 7.89 -15.93 4.02
CA THR A 271 7.20 -16.99 4.78
C THR A 271 7.50 -16.81 6.27
N HIS A 272 6.93 -17.66 7.12
CA HIS A 272 6.92 -17.46 8.57
C HIS A 272 7.38 -18.71 9.33
N PRO A 273 7.95 -18.56 10.54
CA PRO A 273 8.14 -19.66 11.46
C PRO A 273 6.81 -20.20 11.98
N ARG A 274 6.87 -21.33 12.69
CA ARG A 274 5.70 -21.89 13.38
C ARG A 274 5.24 -20.91 14.45
N VAL A 275 3.94 -20.64 14.48
CA VAL A 275 3.30 -19.78 15.47
C VAL A 275 2.14 -20.51 16.11
N GLU A 276 2.07 -20.43 17.43
CA GLU A 276 0.98 -21.00 18.22
C GLU A 276 0.04 -19.88 18.66
N LYS A 277 -1.27 -20.17 18.69
CA LYS A 277 -2.23 -19.24 19.26
C LYS A 277 -1.91 -19.06 20.73
N THR A 278 -1.57 -17.83 21.11
CA THR A 278 -1.46 -17.50 22.53
C THR A 278 -2.86 -17.32 23.12
N ALA A 279 -3.03 -17.70 24.39
CA ALA A 279 -4.28 -17.53 25.15
C ALA A 279 -4.69 -16.06 25.36
N PHE A 280 -3.93 -15.10 24.81
CA PHE A 280 -4.10 -13.65 24.98
C PHE A 280 -5.03 -13.00 23.92
N GLU A 281 -5.74 -13.78 23.12
CA GLU A 281 -6.93 -13.27 22.40
C GLU A 281 -8.10 -12.93 23.34
N THR A 282 -7.89 -12.97 24.66
CA THR A 282 -8.83 -12.45 25.64
C THR A 282 -8.63 -10.96 25.82
N GLN A 283 -9.05 -10.09 24.89
CA GLN A 283 -9.17 -8.66 25.21
C GLN A 283 -9.96 -7.77 24.22
N ILE A 284 -11.01 -7.16 24.79
CA ILE A 284 -11.53 -5.78 24.74
C ILE A 284 -11.47 -5.04 23.38
N CYS A 285 -10.29 -4.84 22.77
CA CYS A 285 -10.19 -4.45 21.35
C CYS A 285 -10.37 -5.68 20.47
N ALA A 286 -11.61 -6.17 20.28
CA ALA A 286 -11.92 -7.33 19.44
C ALA A 286 -11.68 -7.04 17.95
N LEU A 287 -10.40 -7.02 17.57
CA LEU A 287 -9.89 -7.01 16.21
C LEU A 287 -10.39 -8.28 15.53
N ASP A 288 -11.57 -8.19 14.92
CA ASP A 288 -12.27 -9.29 14.28
C ASP A 288 -12.59 -10.44 15.26
N ALA A 289 -13.77 -10.43 15.90
CA ALA A 289 -14.19 -11.50 16.82
C ALA A 289 -14.33 -12.90 16.18
N THR A 290 -14.02 -13.03 14.90
CA THR A 290 -13.92 -14.30 14.20
C THR A 290 -12.75 -15.13 14.74
N THR A 291 -13.06 -16.38 15.07
CA THR A 291 -12.05 -17.34 15.48
C THR A 291 -11.14 -17.62 14.28
N PRO A 292 -9.81 -17.50 14.39
CA PRO A 292 -8.92 -17.87 13.29
C PRO A 292 -9.19 -19.31 12.87
N ALA A 293 -9.09 -19.60 11.57
CA ALA A 293 -9.42 -20.91 11.01
C ALA A 293 -8.56 -22.06 11.55
N LYS A 294 -7.36 -21.76 12.10
CA LYS A 294 -6.42 -22.75 12.64
C LYS A 294 -5.81 -22.27 13.98
N SER A 295 -5.70 -23.18 14.96
CA SER A 295 -5.15 -22.90 16.31
C SER A 295 -3.62 -22.83 16.35
N THR A 296 -2.96 -23.38 15.34
CA THR A 296 -1.51 -23.38 15.15
C THR A 296 -1.24 -23.23 13.66
N LEU A 297 -0.27 -22.39 13.29
CA LEU A 297 0.22 -22.31 11.93
C LEU A 297 1.62 -22.91 11.89
N GLU A 298 1.77 -24.02 11.17
CA GLU A 298 3.05 -24.65 10.92
C GLU A 298 3.98 -23.72 10.13
N ALA A 299 5.29 -23.90 10.29
CA ALA A 299 6.27 -23.07 9.60
C ALA A 299 6.05 -23.15 8.09
N GLY A 300 5.91 -21.99 7.47
CA GLY A 300 5.64 -21.83 6.06
C GLY A 300 4.40 -22.54 5.53
N ALA A 301 3.38 -22.68 6.38
CA ALA A 301 2.04 -23.04 5.93
C ALA A 301 1.52 -22.08 4.84
N TYR A 302 1.91 -20.80 4.91
CA TYR A 302 1.61 -19.79 3.91
C TYR A 302 2.85 -19.16 3.30
N VAL A 303 2.75 -18.83 2.01
CA VAL A 303 3.72 -18.02 1.27
C VAL A 303 3.07 -16.68 0.96
N PHE A 304 3.70 -15.60 1.42
CA PHE A 304 3.25 -14.24 1.18
C PHE A 304 4.00 -13.64 -0.01
N GLY A 305 3.27 -13.01 -0.91
CA GLY A 305 3.78 -12.37 -2.12
C GLY A 305 3.43 -10.89 -2.13
N VAL A 306 4.44 -10.05 -2.34
CA VAL A 306 4.22 -8.64 -2.70
C VAL A 306 4.01 -8.58 -4.20
N LEU A 307 2.84 -8.09 -4.61
CA LEU A 307 2.48 -8.00 -6.02
C LEU A 307 3.33 -6.93 -6.73
N ASP A 308 3.53 -7.10 -8.03
CA ASP A 308 4.26 -6.15 -8.89
C ASP A 308 3.26 -5.32 -9.71
N GLU A 309 3.00 -4.12 -9.22
CA GLU A 309 2.06 -3.15 -9.81
C GLU A 309 2.50 -2.63 -11.17
N SER A 310 3.83 -2.61 -11.42
CA SER A 310 4.38 -2.11 -12.68
C SER A 310 4.02 -3.00 -13.88
N SER A 311 3.62 -4.24 -13.59
CA SER A 311 3.33 -5.27 -14.58
C SER A 311 1.82 -5.42 -14.88
N CYS A 312 0.93 -4.89 -14.03
CA CYS A 312 -0.50 -4.80 -14.34
C CYS A 312 -1.13 -3.50 -13.82
N GLY A 313 -1.63 -2.67 -14.75
CA GLY A 313 -2.05 -1.29 -14.50
C GLY A 313 -3.37 -1.09 -13.74
N GLN A 314 -3.74 -1.97 -12.80
CA GLN A 314 -4.94 -1.82 -11.95
C GLN A 314 -4.59 -1.90 -10.45
N GLN A 315 -5.40 -1.24 -9.59
CA GLN A 315 -5.17 -1.24 -8.13
C GLN A 315 -5.28 -2.64 -7.49
N THR A 316 -6.01 -3.56 -8.13
CA THR A 316 -6.13 -4.98 -7.74
C THR A 316 -4.82 -5.77 -7.88
N CYS A 317 -3.79 -5.17 -8.50
CA CYS A 317 -2.46 -5.72 -8.66
C CYS A 317 -1.43 -5.19 -7.64
N SER A 318 -1.87 -4.50 -6.58
CA SER A 318 -1.00 -4.00 -5.53
C SER A 318 -1.26 -4.65 -4.19
N GLY A 319 -0.25 -4.61 -3.32
CA GLY A 319 -0.35 -5.05 -1.93
C GLY A 319 0.24 -6.44 -1.71
N VAL A 320 -0.21 -7.06 -0.62
CA VAL A 320 0.29 -8.37 -0.18
C VAL A 320 -0.83 -9.41 -0.24
N LEU A 321 -0.57 -10.53 -0.92
CA LEU A 321 -1.41 -11.71 -0.90
C LEU A 321 -0.66 -12.87 -0.25
N ALA A 322 -1.39 -13.88 0.19
CA ALA A 322 -0.86 -15.13 0.68
C ALA A 322 -1.52 -16.30 -0.03
N VAL A 323 -0.76 -17.37 -0.23
CA VAL A 323 -1.24 -18.65 -0.76
C VAL A 323 -0.89 -19.75 0.23
N ASP A 324 -1.72 -20.78 0.29
CA ASP A 324 -1.38 -22.00 1.02
C ASP A 324 -0.22 -22.71 0.32
N ALA A 325 0.85 -23.00 1.06
CA ALA A 325 2.10 -23.48 0.48
C ALA A 325 1.98 -24.90 -0.10
N ILE A 326 0.94 -25.66 0.25
CA ILE A 326 0.73 -27.04 -0.21
C ILE A 326 -0.21 -27.07 -1.40
N THR A 327 -1.40 -26.46 -1.27
CA THR A 327 -2.43 -26.47 -2.30
C THR A 327 -2.19 -25.41 -3.38
N GLY A 328 -1.43 -24.35 -3.06
CA GLY A 328 -1.21 -23.20 -3.93
C GLY A 328 -2.44 -22.32 -4.14
N GLU A 329 -3.56 -22.63 -3.50
CA GLU A 329 -4.75 -21.80 -3.53
C GLU A 329 -4.53 -20.51 -2.72
N LEU A 330 -5.28 -19.48 -3.08
CA LEU A 330 -5.27 -18.23 -2.34
C LEU A 330 -5.68 -18.49 -0.89
N ALA A 331 -4.95 -17.92 0.07
CA ALA A 331 -5.24 -18.13 1.48
C ALA A 331 -6.66 -17.65 1.80
N ILE A 332 -7.30 -18.31 2.75
CA ILE A 332 -8.67 -18.00 3.17
C ILE A 332 -8.59 -17.06 4.38
N ASP A 333 -9.35 -15.97 4.35
CA ASP A 333 -9.44 -15.06 5.49
C ASP A 333 -10.41 -15.57 6.55
N SER A 334 -10.55 -14.80 7.62
CA SER A 334 -11.47 -15.13 8.72
C SER A 334 -12.95 -15.25 8.31
N THR A 335 -13.35 -14.70 7.16
CA THR A 335 -14.72 -14.81 6.60
C THR A 335 -14.95 -16.09 5.80
N GLN A 336 -13.97 -17.00 5.74
CA GLN A 336 -14.00 -18.24 4.95
C GLN A 336 -14.02 -18.01 3.43
N LEU A 337 -13.56 -16.84 2.98
CA LEU A 337 -13.43 -16.50 1.56
C LEU A 337 -11.96 -16.29 1.18
N PRO A 338 -11.59 -16.45 -0.10
CA PRO A 338 -10.24 -16.18 -0.58
C PRO A 338 -9.84 -14.75 -0.22
N MET A 339 -8.71 -14.56 0.46
CA MET A 339 -8.26 -13.29 1.02
C MET A 339 -8.20 -12.18 -0.02
N GLN A 340 -8.29 -10.94 0.45
CA GLN A 340 -8.08 -9.78 -0.40
C GLN A 340 -6.65 -9.27 -0.27
N PRO A 341 -6.10 -8.61 -1.30
CA PRO A 341 -4.79 -7.99 -1.21
C PRO A 341 -4.74 -7.04 -0.03
N ILE A 342 -3.78 -7.21 0.88
CA ILE A 342 -3.54 -6.23 1.93
C ILE A 342 -3.04 -4.95 1.26
N SER A 343 -3.92 -3.97 1.15
CA SER A 343 -3.64 -2.71 0.46
C SER A 343 -2.76 -1.81 1.32
N VAL A 344 -1.81 -1.13 0.67
CA VAL A 344 -1.03 -0.02 1.26
C VAL A 344 -1.45 1.33 0.67
N GLY A 345 -2.68 1.38 0.18
CA GLY A 345 -3.26 2.56 -0.42
C GLY A 345 -2.95 2.70 -1.91
N THR A 346 -2.70 3.93 -2.35
CA THR A 346 -2.21 4.25 -3.71
C THR A 346 -0.68 4.15 -3.84
N ALA A 347 0.00 3.77 -2.76
CA ALA A 347 1.45 3.65 -2.72
C ALA A 347 1.91 2.24 -3.11
N LEU A 348 3.22 2.08 -3.33
CA LEU A 348 3.82 0.80 -3.64
C LEU A 348 4.45 0.22 -2.36
N PRO A 349 4.20 -1.06 -2.01
CA PRO A 349 4.96 -1.73 -0.97
C PRO A 349 6.47 -1.65 -1.26
N THR A 350 7.31 -1.39 -0.27
CA THR A 350 8.78 -1.32 -0.47
C THR A 350 9.52 -2.43 0.26
N GLY A 351 8.83 -3.15 1.14
CA GLY A 351 9.33 -4.33 1.83
C GLY A 351 8.20 -5.11 2.49
N LEU A 352 8.52 -6.29 3.01
CA LEU A 352 7.61 -7.11 3.79
C LEU A 352 8.43 -7.91 4.81
N THR A 353 8.01 -7.89 6.07
CA THR A 353 8.48 -8.84 7.08
C THR A 353 7.29 -9.41 7.84
N LEU A 354 7.43 -10.65 8.29
CA LEU A 354 6.44 -11.32 9.14
C LEU A 354 7.03 -11.45 10.54
N ALA A 355 6.37 -10.80 11.50
CA ALA A 355 6.78 -10.70 12.88
C ALA A 355 6.04 -11.74 13.72
N PRO A 356 6.70 -12.86 14.10
CA PRO A 356 6.10 -13.85 14.99
C PRO A 356 6.03 -13.32 16.42
N ALA A 357 4.95 -13.66 17.13
CA ALA A 357 4.72 -13.27 18.53
C ALA A 357 4.90 -11.76 18.80
N ALA A 358 4.54 -10.91 17.84
CA ALA A 358 4.76 -9.48 17.90
C ALA A 358 3.96 -8.82 19.04
N ALA A 359 4.65 -8.07 19.89
CA ALA A 359 4.03 -7.21 20.89
C ALA A 359 3.67 -5.85 20.30
N LEU A 360 2.37 -5.54 20.22
CA LEU A 360 1.88 -4.27 19.67
C LEU A 360 1.21 -3.45 20.77
N GLN A 361 1.44 -2.14 20.75
CA GLN A 361 0.56 -1.21 21.45
C GLN A 361 -0.55 -0.79 20.49
N ILE A 362 -1.75 -1.27 20.77
CA ILE A 362 -2.93 -1.01 19.95
C ILE A 362 -3.74 0.09 20.61
N ARG A 363 -4.16 1.08 19.81
CA ARG A 363 -5.09 2.12 20.23
C ARG A 363 -6.35 1.98 19.42
N CYS A 364 -7.42 1.53 20.06
CA CYS A 364 -8.68 1.25 19.39
C CYS A 364 -9.81 2.14 19.94
N ILE A 365 -10.89 2.25 19.18
CA ILE A 365 -12.14 2.88 19.62
C ILE A 365 -13.10 1.78 20.05
N GLU A 366 -13.75 1.99 21.20
CA GLU A 366 -14.73 1.06 21.76
C GLU A 366 -15.94 1.77 22.34
N GLN A 367 -17.01 1.00 22.54
CA GLN A 367 -18.22 1.47 23.20
C GLN A 367 -18.14 1.23 24.70
N GLY A 368 -17.84 2.29 25.46
CA GLY A 368 -17.89 2.29 26.92
C GLY A 368 -19.29 2.58 27.47
N SER A 369 -19.43 2.52 28.80
CA SER A 369 -20.72 2.76 29.48
C SER A 369 -21.25 4.20 29.35
N THR A 370 -20.39 5.16 29.03
CA THR A 370 -20.73 6.59 28.88
C THR A 370 -20.59 7.10 27.45
N GLY A 371 -20.31 6.23 26.48
CA GLY A 371 -20.08 6.59 25.08
C GLY A 371 -18.80 5.99 24.52
N LEU A 372 -18.33 6.52 23.38
CA LEU A 372 -17.12 6.08 22.72
C LEU A 372 -15.88 6.46 23.54
N VAL A 373 -15.00 5.50 23.77
CA VAL A 373 -13.74 5.71 24.49
C VAL A 373 -12.60 5.17 23.65
N GLN A 374 -11.49 5.91 23.62
CA GLN A 374 -10.24 5.42 23.06
C GLN A 374 -9.52 4.59 24.12
N VAL A 375 -9.30 3.31 23.82
CA VAL A 375 -8.58 2.39 24.70
C VAL A 375 -7.19 2.16 24.13
N SER A 376 -6.18 2.11 25.00
CA SER A 376 -4.82 1.71 24.62
C SER A 376 -4.46 0.44 25.36
N GLU A 377 -4.12 -0.59 24.61
CA GLU A 377 -3.85 -1.91 25.16
C GLU A 377 -2.61 -2.52 24.53
N PHE A 378 -1.85 -3.24 25.34
CA PHE A 378 -0.73 -4.04 24.89
C PHE A 378 -1.25 -5.40 24.49
N GLN A 379 -1.06 -5.77 23.22
CA GLN A 379 -1.55 -7.04 22.69
C GLN A 379 -0.42 -7.80 21.99
N ALA A 380 -0.20 -9.03 22.43
CA ALA A 380 0.68 -9.98 21.74
C ALA A 380 -0.09 -10.64 20.59
N ARG A 381 0.42 -10.51 19.37
CA ARG A 381 -0.19 -11.06 18.16
C ARG A 381 0.66 -12.23 17.63
N PRO A 382 0.06 -13.40 17.32
CA PRO A 382 0.85 -14.58 16.93
C PRO A 382 1.69 -14.36 15.67
N LEU A 383 1.15 -13.68 14.66
CA LEU A 383 1.87 -13.32 13.44
C LEU A 383 1.35 -12.00 12.88
N VAL A 384 2.24 -11.04 12.69
CA VAL A 384 1.93 -9.71 12.17
C VAL A 384 2.73 -9.45 10.91
N GLY A 385 2.08 -9.02 9.85
CA GLY A 385 2.79 -8.51 8.68
C GLY A 385 3.07 -7.02 8.81
N ILE A 386 4.29 -6.60 8.48
CA ILE A 386 4.72 -5.20 8.46
C ILE A 386 5.14 -4.84 7.03
N VAL A 387 4.46 -3.84 6.45
CA VAL A 387 4.62 -3.44 5.05
C VAL A 387 4.87 -1.93 4.97
N PRO A 388 6.13 -1.50 4.78
CA PRO A 388 6.44 -0.13 4.44
C PRO A 388 6.03 0.17 2.98
N ALA A 389 5.70 1.43 2.69
CA ALA A 389 5.22 1.86 1.39
C ALA A 389 5.92 3.13 0.90
N SER A 390 5.92 3.33 -0.41
CA SER A 390 6.64 4.41 -1.10
C SER A 390 6.17 5.84 -0.75
N ASN A 391 5.03 5.99 -0.07
CA ASN A 391 4.50 7.26 0.42
C ASN A 391 4.91 7.58 1.88
N GLY A 392 5.73 6.73 2.51
CA GLY A 392 6.17 6.91 3.90
C GLY A 392 5.28 6.21 4.94
N GLN A 393 4.19 5.56 4.52
CA GLN A 393 3.34 4.79 5.41
C GLN A 393 3.95 3.42 5.73
N ILE A 394 3.63 2.92 6.92
CA ILE A 394 3.99 1.58 7.38
C ILE A 394 2.69 0.93 7.86
N THR A 395 2.28 -0.12 7.14
CA THR A 395 1.02 -0.82 7.35
C THR A 395 1.24 -2.10 8.13
N PHE A 396 0.41 -2.33 9.14
CA PHE A 396 0.39 -3.54 9.95
C PHE A 396 -0.88 -4.33 9.63
N PHE A 397 -0.75 -5.65 9.47
CA PHE A 397 -1.90 -6.52 9.22
C PHE A 397 -1.80 -7.84 9.99
N ASP A 398 -2.95 -8.48 10.21
CA ASP A 398 -3.03 -9.77 10.86
C ASP A 398 -2.76 -10.88 9.83
N ALA A 399 -1.58 -11.47 9.91
CA ALA A 399 -1.14 -12.52 8.99
C ALA A 399 -1.71 -13.91 9.35
N VAL A 400 -2.38 -14.05 10.49
CA VAL A 400 -3.13 -15.27 10.83
C VAL A 400 -4.54 -15.20 10.22
N LYS A 401 -5.18 -14.03 10.29
CA LYS A 401 -6.53 -13.80 9.76
C LYS A 401 -6.56 -13.38 8.29
N MET A 402 -5.39 -13.13 7.68
CA MET A 402 -5.24 -12.71 6.29
C MET A 402 -5.99 -11.41 5.95
N ARG A 403 -6.00 -10.45 6.88
CA ARG A 403 -6.73 -9.18 6.76
C ARG A 403 -5.99 -8.01 7.41
N PRO A 404 -6.30 -6.77 7.00
CA PRO A 404 -5.87 -5.59 7.74
C PRO A 404 -6.38 -5.60 9.19
N PHE A 405 -5.66 -4.92 10.08
CA PHE A 405 -6.19 -4.60 11.40
C PHE A 405 -7.28 -3.53 11.29
N ASP A 406 -8.33 -3.70 12.08
CA ASP A 406 -9.38 -2.70 12.25
C ASP A 406 -9.44 -2.23 13.70
N LEU A 407 -8.93 -1.02 13.92
CA LEU A 407 -8.81 -0.41 15.23
C LEU A 407 -10.12 0.24 15.70
N ASP A 408 -11.24 0.11 14.98
CA ASP A 408 -12.56 0.52 15.47
C ASP A 408 -13.44 -0.69 15.74
N SER A 409 -13.57 -1.05 17.02
CA SER A 409 -14.39 -2.20 17.44
C SER A 409 -15.90 -1.90 17.43
N THR A 410 -16.29 -0.64 17.23
CA THR A 410 -17.70 -0.23 17.30
C THR A 410 -18.43 -0.42 15.98
N GLY A 411 -17.68 -0.65 14.91
CA GLY A 411 -18.20 -0.76 13.55
C GLY A 411 -18.83 0.53 13.05
N VAL A 412 -19.51 0.41 11.91
CA VAL A 412 -20.14 1.54 11.24
C VAL A 412 -21.18 2.26 12.11
N ARG A 413 -21.14 3.59 12.11
CA ARG A 413 -22.07 4.41 12.91
C ARG A 413 -22.30 5.79 12.31
N ILE A 414 -23.30 6.48 12.85
CA ILE A 414 -23.56 7.88 12.53
C ILE A 414 -22.73 8.72 13.49
N GLY A 415 -21.89 9.61 12.96
CA GLY A 415 -21.10 10.54 13.75
C GLY A 415 -21.98 11.62 14.38
N SER A 416 -22.80 12.28 13.55
CA SER A 416 -23.69 13.36 13.98
C SER A 416 -24.81 13.60 12.98
N ARG A 417 -25.92 14.14 13.49
CA ARG A 417 -27.00 14.71 12.69
C ARG A 417 -27.20 16.15 13.12
N THR A 418 -27.29 17.07 12.18
CA THR A 418 -27.71 18.45 12.48
C THR A 418 -28.71 18.95 11.46
N TYR A 419 -29.55 19.89 11.88
CA TYR A 419 -30.47 20.61 11.00
C TYR A 419 -30.12 22.09 11.06
N LEU A 420 -29.71 22.63 9.93
CA LEU A 420 -29.21 24.00 9.79
C LEU A 420 -30.12 24.79 8.85
N ASP A 421 -30.24 26.08 9.08
CA ASP A 421 -30.88 27.00 8.14
C ASP A 421 -29.95 27.36 6.96
N ALA A 422 -30.48 28.12 6.00
CA ALA A 422 -29.72 28.60 4.86
C ALA A 422 -28.51 29.51 5.21
N ALA A 423 -28.46 30.05 6.44
CA ALA A 423 -27.33 30.82 6.95
C ALA A 423 -26.33 29.96 7.76
N GLY A 424 -26.57 28.66 7.89
CA GLY A 424 -25.74 27.71 8.62
C GLY A 424 -25.99 27.67 10.14
N GLN A 425 -27.07 28.28 10.63
CA GLN A 425 -27.43 28.26 12.05
C GLN A 425 -28.30 27.04 12.38
N THR A 426 -28.10 26.44 13.55
CA THR A 426 -28.89 25.28 13.98
C THR A 426 -30.36 25.64 14.19
N ARG A 427 -31.25 24.92 13.50
CA ARG A 427 -32.70 25.03 13.63
C ARG A 427 -33.19 24.20 14.82
N THR A 428 -34.09 24.79 15.61
CA THR A 428 -34.77 24.06 16.68
C THR A 428 -35.93 23.23 16.13
N ILE A 429 -35.94 21.94 16.45
CA ILE A 429 -37.02 21.02 16.08
C ILE A 429 -38.04 21.01 17.21
N THR A 430 -39.29 21.32 16.88
CA THR A 430 -40.42 21.42 17.83
C THR A 430 -41.30 20.18 17.84
N ARG A 431 -41.17 19.31 16.83
CA ARG A 431 -41.83 18.01 16.73
C ARG A 431 -40.89 17.01 16.08
N GLY A 432 -40.78 15.81 16.67
CA GLY A 432 -39.88 14.75 16.24
C GLY A 432 -38.46 14.91 16.79
N SER A 433 -37.59 14.01 16.38
CA SER A 433 -36.15 14.03 16.64
C SER A 433 -35.40 13.76 15.35
N LEU A 434 -34.13 14.17 15.26
CA LEU A 434 -33.31 13.95 14.06
C LEU A 434 -33.18 12.47 13.71
N ASP A 435 -33.16 11.57 14.70
CA ASP A 435 -33.10 10.13 14.47
C ASP A 435 -34.39 9.56 13.86
N GLN A 436 -35.55 10.17 14.16
CA GLN A 436 -36.84 9.81 13.57
C GLN A 436 -37.03 10.44 12.18
N ILE A 437 -36.44 11.62 11.98
CA ILE A 437 -36.58 12.39 10.74
C ILE A 437 -35.62 11.86 9.68
N ILE A 438 -34.38 11.51 10.06
CA ILE A 438 -33.34 11.03 9.17
C ILE A 438 -32.98 9.59 9.54
N ASP A 439 -33.55 8.66 8.80
CA ASP A 439 -33.09 7.28 8.88
C ASP A 439 -31.88 7.09 7.97
N VAL A 440 -30.96 6.27 8.47
CA VAL A 440 -29.64 6.06 7.90
C VAL A 440 -29.34 4.57 8.03
N GLN A 441 -29.38 3.87 6.91
CA GLN A 441 -28.95 2.47 6.87
C GLN A 441 -27.52 2.44 6.35
N MET A 442 -26.63 1.85 7.14
CA MET A 442 -25.21 1.74 6.83
C MET A 442 -24.80 0.27 6.80
N VAL A 443 -23.76 -0.02 6.04
CA VAL A 443 -23.20 -1.37 5.94
C VAL A 443 -21.76 -1.32 6.42
N ASP A 444 -21.48 -2.18 7.39
CA ASP A 444 -20.15 -2.28 8.00
C ASP A 444 -19.10 -2.61 6.94
N GLY A 445 -17.92 -2.02 7.08
CA GLY A 445 -16.85 -2.11 6.09
C GLY A 445 -17.13 -1.45 4.74
N ALA A 446 -18.34 -0.94 4.46
CA ALA A 446 -18.70 -0.35 3.16
C ALA A 446 -18.89 1.18 3.25
N THR A 447 -19.46 1.66 4.34
CA THR A 447 -19.66 3.09 4.56
C THR A 447 -18.33 3.84 4.67
N GLN A 448 -18.26 5.06 4.13
CA GLN A 448 -17.08 5.93 4.22
C GLN A 448 -17.25 6.99 5.30
N ASP A 449 -16.13 7.48 5.82
CA ASP A 449 -16.10 8.69 6.65
C ASP A 449 -16.41 9.89 5.75
N ASP A 450 -17.62 10.42 5.84
CA ASP A 450 -18.07 11.53 5.00
C ASP A 450 -19.18 12.33 5.70
N THR A 451 -19.44 13.54 5.21
CA THR A 451 -20.57 14.35 5.62
C THR A 451 -21.48 14.60 4.44
N TYR A 452 -22.70 14.07 4.54
CA TYR A 452 -23.75 14.27 3.56
C TYR A 452 -24.61 15.48 3.94
N ARG A 453 -24.83 16.37 2.98
CA ARG A 453 -25.67 17.56 3.10
C ARG A 453 -26.90 17.39 2.23
N LEU A 454 -28.05 17.32 2.87
CA LEU A 454 -29.37 17.17 2.26
C LEU A 454 -30.02 18.55 2.23
N VAL A 455 -29.86 19.28 1.13
CA VAL A 455 -30.30 20.69 1.04
C VAL A 455 -31.68 20.77 0.41
N TYR A 456 -32.65 21.29 1.16
CA TYR A 456 -34.02 21.46 0.67
C TYR A 456 -34.10 22.57 -0.38
N GLN A 457 -34.63 22.24 -1.56
CA GLN A 457 -34.56 23.10 -2.75
C GLN A 457 -33.13 23.60 -3.04
N GLY A 458 -32.15 22.70 -2.89
CA GLY A 458 -30.74 22.95 -3.17
C GLY A 458 -30.45 23.19 -4.65
N LEU A 459 -29.32 23.82 -4.94
CA LEU A 459 -28.91 24.21 -6.29
C LEU A 459 -28.36 23.03 -7.09
N LEU A 460 -28.86 22.79 -8.30
CA LEU A 460 -28.32 21.73 -9.15
C LEU A 460 -26.98 22.18 -9.74
N PRO A 461 -25.87 21.46 -9.48
CA PRO A 461 -24.56 21.86 -9.97
C PRO A 461 -24.52 21.91 -11.49
N ASN A 462 -23.58 22.69 -12.01
CA ASN A 462 -23.45 23.01 -13.43
C ASN A 462 -24.63 23.81 -14.01
N LEU A 463 -25.78 23.94 -13.33
CA LEU A 463 -26.95 24.71 -13.77
C LEU A 463 -27.16 25.97 -12.91
N VAL A 464 -26.09 26.56 -12.39
CA VAL A 464 -26.11 27.73 -11.49
C VAL A 464 -25.50 28.94 -12.19
N GLY A 465 -26.11 30.11 -12.01
CA GLY A 465 -25.57 31.40 -12.45
C GLY A 465 -25.39 31.53 -13.97
N ARG A 466 -26.14 30.76 -14.77
CA ARG A 466 -26.02 30.77 -16.23
C ARG A 466 -26.72 31.98 -16.83
N SER A 467 -26.18 32.54 -17.91
CA SER A 467 -26.75 33.75 -18.50
C SER A 467 -28.06 33.49 -19.24
N LEU A 468 -29.08 34.31 -18.99
CA LEU A 468 -30.30 34.32 -19.80
C LEU A 468 -30.09 34.93 -21.20
N SER A 469 -29.01 35.69 -21.40
CA SER A 469 -28.70 36.29 -22.70
C SER A 469 -28.06 35.31 -23.68
N ASP A 470 -27.71 34.11 -23.22
CA ASP A 470 -27.10 33.07 -24.05
C ASP A 470 -28.19 32.26 -24.76
N ALA A 471 -28.43 32.59 -26.03
CA ALA A 471 -29.42 31.94 -26.89
C ALA A 471 -29.11 30.44 -27.17
N ALA A 472 -27.90 29.97 -26.87
CA ALA A 472 -27.57 28.55 -26.92
C ALA A 472 -28.05 27.80 -25.66
N LEU A 473 -28.23 28.51 -24.55
CA LEU A 473 -28.63 27.94 -23.26
C LEU A 473 -30.10 28.14 -22.93
N VAL A 474 -30.74 29.21 -23.42
CA VAL A 474 -32.16 29.47 -23.20
C VAL A 474 -32.83 30.03 -24.45
N GLN A 475 -34.04 29.55 -24.73
CA GLN A 475 -34.89 30.04 -25.82
C GLN A 475 -36.29 30.26 -25.27
N CYS A 476 -36.70 31.53 -25.19
CA CYS A 476 -38.01 31.92 -24.70
C CYS A 476 -38.93 32.37 -25.84
N SER A 477 -40.18 31.90 -25.78
CA SER A 477 -41.30 32.32 -26.60
C SER A 477 -42.35 33.04 -25.75
N SER A 478 -43.43 33.53 -26.36
CA SER A 478 -44.53 34.19 -25.63
C SER A 478 -45.30 33.24 -24.70
N THR A 479 -45.13 31.93 -24.83
CA THR A 479 -45.87 30.92 -24.05
C THR A 479 -44.97 30.05 -23.18
N GLU A 480 -43.72 29.84 -23.56
CA GLU A 480 -42.82 28.88 -22.91
C GLU A 480 -41.35 29.26 -23.07
N CYS A 481 -40.52 28.90 -22.09
CA CYS A 481 -39.07 28.95 -22.18
C CYS A 481 -38.46 27.56 -22.15
N ALA A 482 -37.49 27.32 -23.03
CA ALA A 482 -36.71 26.09 -23.13
C ALA A 482 -35.29 26.36 -22.64
N PHE A 483 -34.84 25.60 -21.64
CA PHE A 483 -33.51 25.69 -21.04
C PHE A 483 -32.69 24.45 -21.37
N GLN A 484 -31.46 24.66 -21.83
CA GLN A 484 -30.52 23.59 -22.12
C GLN A 484 -29.85 23.10 -20.83
N VAL A 485 -30.16 21.87 -20.43
CA VAL A 485 -29.61 21.22 -19.23
C VAL A 485 -28.63 20.08 -19.55
N GLY A 486 -28.64 19.59 -20.79
CA GLY A 486 -27.79 18.49 -21.27
C GLY A 486 -28.44 17.11 -21.06
N ALA A 487 -28.12 16.14 -21.92
CA ALA A 487 -28.76 14.82 -21.88
C ALA A 487 -28.37 13.97 -20.65
N SER A 488 -27.16 14.16 -20.11
CA SER A 488 -26.73 13.49 -18.88
C SER A 488 -27.63 13.85 -17.70
N ALA A 489 -27.96 15.14 -17.53
CA ALA A 489 -28.84 15.62 -16.46
C ALA A 489 -30.25 15.00 -16.51
N LEU A 490 -30.75 14.64 -17.69
CA LEU A 490 -32.05 13.98 -17.85
C LEU A 490 -31.96 12.47 -17.65
N SER A 491 -30.94 11.81 -18.23
CA SER A 491 -30.75 10.36 -18.11
C SER A 491 -30.39 9.93 -16.68
N GLN A 492 -29.65 10.75 -15.94
CA GLN A 492 -29.36 10.55 -14.51
C GLN A 492 -30.50 11.05 -13.61
N ARG A 493 -31.53 11.67 -14.21
CA ARG A 493 -32.67 12.29 -13.52
C ARG A 493 -32.26 13.32 -12.46
N ASP A 494 -31.26 14.14 -12.78
CA ASP A 494 -30.86 15.30 -12.00
C ASP A 494 -31.81 16.48 -12.19
N VAL A 495 -32.35 16.66 -13.40
CA VAL A 495 -33.40 17.64 -13.70
C VAL A 495 -34.70 16.93 -14.04
N GLU A 496 -35.78 17.36 -13.40
CA GLU A 496 -37.11 16.77 -13.51
C GLU A 496 -38.20 17.84 -13.63
N ALA A 497 -39.41 17.39 -14.01
CA ALA A 497 -40.60 18.22 -13.86
C ALA A 497 -40.79 18.61 -12.38
N GLN A 498 -41.35 19.81 -12.18
CA GLN A 498 -41.55 20.47 -10.88
C GLN A 498 -40.28 21.00 -10.20
N ASP A 499 -39.12 20.95 -10.86
CA ASP A 499 -37.94 21.69 -10.44
C ASP A 499 -38.16 23.19 -10.53
N THR A 500 -37.41 23.95 -9.73
CA THR A 500 -37.56 25.40 -9.63
C THR A 500 -36.40 26.08 -10.34
N VAL A 501 -36.70 27.04 -11.23
CA VAL A 501 -35.71 27.89 -11.88
C VAL A 501 -35.80 29.28 -11.26
N VAL A 502 -34.73 29.66 -10.56
CA VAL A 502 -34.60 30.96 -9.90
C VAL A 502 -33.87 31.90 -10.84
N LEU A 503 -34.41 33.10 -10.99
CA LEU A 503 -33.86 34.15 -11.84
C LEU A 503 -33.23 35.24 -10.96
N ALA A 504 -32.06 35.73 -11.33
CA ALA A 504 -31.34 36.75 -10.56
C ALA A 504 -30.64 37.79 -11.45
N ASN A 505 -30.48 39.00 -10.92
CA ASN A 505 -29.65 40.06 -11.48
C ASN A 505 -28.79 40.72 -10.39
N ASP A 506 -28.08 41.78 -10.76
CA ASP A 506 -27.21 42.56 -9.86
C ASP A 506 -27.96 43.21 -8.68
N ALA A 507 -29.30 43.30 -8.75
CA ALA A 507 -30.16 43.83 -7.69
C ALA A 507 -30.79 42.74 -6.79
N GLY A 508 -30.66 41.45 -7.13
CA GLY A 508 -31.14 40.32 -6.33
C GLY A 508 -31.92 39.26 -7.12
N ALA A 509 -32.52 38.31 -6.40
CA ALA A 509 -33.38 37.27 -6.97
C ALA A 509 -34.78 37.82 -7.30
N CYS A 510 -35.38 37.35 -8.40
CA CYS A 510 -36.76 37.71 -8.72
C CYS A 510 -37.75 37.12 -7.72
N ALA A 511 -38.88 37.80 -7.51
CA ALA A 511 -39.92 37.38 -6.56
C ALA A 511 -40.66 36.11 -7.00
N THR A 512 -40.75 35.86 -8.31
CA THR A 512 -41.47 34.73 -8.88
C THR A 512 -40.48 33.72 -9.45
N ASP A 513 -40.48 32.51 -8.90
CA ASP A 513 -39.73 31.41 -9.47
C ASP A 513 -40.50 30.75 -10.63
N LEU A 514 -39.76 30.25 -11.61
CA LEU A 514 -40.29 29.42 -12.67
C LEU A 514 -40.30 27.96 -12.24
N THR A 515 -41.28 27.18 -12.71
CA THR A 515 -41.35 25.74 -12.46
C THR A 515 -41.17 24.97 -13.76
N VAL A 516 -40.37 23.91 -13.74
CA VAL A 516 -40.18 23.02 -14.89
C VAL A 516 -41.47 22.23 -15.13
N THR A 517 -42.06 22.36 -16.32
CA THR A 517 -43.29 21.68 -16.70
C THR A 517 -43.02 20.29 -17.25
N ARG A 518 -41.99 20.15 -18.09
CA ARG A 518 -41.53 18.89 -18.67
C ARG A 518 -40.04 18.95 -19.03
N THR A 519 -39.47 17.77 -19.26
CA THR A 519 -38.11 17.61 -19.78
C THR A 519 -38.12 16.72 -21.03
N GLU A 520 -37.26 17.01 -21.99
CA GLU A 520 -37.14 16.26 -23.24
C GLU A 520 -35.67 15.99 -23.56
N ALA A 521 -35.34 14.72 -23.79
CA ALA A 521 -34.03 14.30 -24.30
C ALA A 521 -34.09 14.21 -25.83
N LEU A 522 -33.21 14.94 -26.50
CA LEU A 522 -33.11 14.97 -27.96
C LEU A 522 -32.08 13.95 -28.46
N ALA A 523 -32.31 13.41 -29.65
CA ALA A 523 -31.45 12.39 -30.26
C ALA A 523 -30.03 12.88 -30.58
N ASP A 524 -29.80 14.19 -30.57
CA ASP A 524 -28.50 14.83 -30.80
C ASP A 524 -27.66 14.99 -29.51
N GLY A 525 -28.09 14.36 -28.40
CA GLY A 525 -27.39 14.41 -27.12
C GLY A 525 -27.67 15.67 -26.29
N ARG A 526 -28.64 16.50 -26.71
CA ARG A 526 -29.13 17.64 -25.91
C ARG A 526 -30.26 17.20 -24.98
N GLY A 527 -30.37 17.89 -23.85
CA GLY A 527 -31.48 17.73 -22.90
C GLY A 527 -32.06 19.09 -22.58
N ILE A 528 -33.38 19.22 -22.71
CA ILE A 528 -34.11 20.48 -22.57
C ILE A 528 -35.10 20.37 -21.40
N ALA A 529 -35.15 21.41 -20.56
CA ALA A 529 -36.17 21.60 -19.54
C ALA A 529 -37.06 22.79 -19.93
N PHE A 530 -38.38 22.61 -19.88
CA PHE A 530 -39.34 23.62 -20.26
C PHE A 530 -40.00 24.27 -19.05
N THR A 531 -40.25 25.58 -19.10
CA THR A 531 -40.99 26.33 -18.07
C THR A 531 -42.00 27.26 -18.73
N PRO A 532 -43.01 27.80 -18.00
CA PRO A 532 -43.81 28.90 -18.50
C PRO A 532 -42.95 30.08 -18.97
N SER A 533 -43.51 30.95 -19.82
CA SER A 533 -42.87 32.19 -20.24
C SER A 533 -42.37 33.02 -19.06
N LEU A 534 -41.26 33.75 -19.25
CA LEU A 534 -40.71 34.64 -18.23
C LEU A 534 -41.78 35.61 -17.69
N PRO A 535 -41.95 35.72 -16.35
CA PRO A 535 -42.85 36.70 -15.76
C PRO A 535 -42.46 38.12 -16.23
N PRO A 536 -43.43 39.02 -16.51
CA PRO A 536 -43.14 40.39 -16.92
C PRO A 536 -42.24 41.13 -15.93
N ASP A 537 -42.42 40.83 -14.64
CA ASP A 537 -41.67 41.42 -13.52
C ASP A 537 -40.23 40.88 -13.43
N CYS A 538 -39.93 39.77 -14.11
CA CYS A 538 -38.64 39.10 -14.17
C CYS A 538 -38.06 39.12 -15.60
N ALA A 539 -38.39 40.10 -16.44
CA ALA A 539 -37.96 40.14 -17.85
C ALA A 539 -36.49 40.60 -18.03
N ASN A 540 -35.88 41.25 -17.02
CA ASN A 540 -34.44 41.61 -17.01
C ASN A 540 -33.62 40.93 -15.88
N PRO A 541 -33.51 39.60 -15.81
CA PRO A 541 -32.51 38.91 -15.01
C PRO A 541 -31.26 38.64 -15.87
N VAL A 542 -30.09 38.73 -15.26
CA VAL A 542 -28.82 38.46 -15.97
C VAL A 542 -28.49 36.98 -15.91
N SER A 543 -28.95 36.26 -14.87
CA SER A 543 -28.65 34.84 -14.69
C SER A 543 -29.85 34.01 -14.21
N PHE A 544 -29.79 32.70 -14.45
CA PHE A 544 -30.72 31.71 -13.95
C PHE A 544 -29.99 30.57 -13.24
N SER A 545 -30.67 29.94 -12.28
CA SER A 545 -30.18 28.78 -11.55
C SER A 545 -31.27 27.75 -11.32
N PHE A 546 -30.97 26.47 -11.53
CA PHE A 546 -31.90 25.38 -11.24
C PHE A 546 -31.79 24.93 -9.78
N ARG A 547 -32.93 24.59 -9.19
CA ARG A 547 -33.06 24.02 -7.85
C ARG A 547 -33.93 22.78 -7.88
N ALA A 548 -33.57 21.81 -7.04
CA ALA A 548 -34.35 20.60 -6.85
C ALA A 548 -35.77 20.94 -6.37
N GLY A 549 -36.79 20.36 -6.98
CA GLY A 549 -38.19 20.52 -6.60
C GLY A 549 -38.99 19.23 -6.73
N GLY A 550 -40.32 19.37 -6.72
CA GLY A 550 -41.26 18.25 -6.89
C GLY A 550 -41.13 17.13 -5.86
N ASN A 551 -41.18 15.90 -6.35
CA ASN A 551 -41.12 14.67 -5.54
C ASN A 551 -39.73 14.35 -4.97
N ARG A 552 -38.68 15.01 -5.48
CA ARG A 552 -37.29 14.85 -5.01
C ARG A 552 -36.65 16.20 -4.68
N PRO A 553 -37.15 16.90 -3.65
CA PRO A 553 -36.81 18.30 -3.40
C PRO A 553 -35.45 18.49 -2.71
N PHE A 554 -34.80 17.42 -2.26
CA PHE A 554 -33.49 17.50 -1.61
C PHE A 554 -32.38 17.25 -2.62
N ALA A 555 -31.47 18.21 -2.77
CA ALA A 555 -30.19 18.00 -3.43
C ALA A 555 -29.21 17.43 -2.40
N VAL A 556 -28.55 16.32 -2.75
CA VAL A 556 -27.63 15.61 -1.86
C VAL A 556 -26.20 15.91 -2.29
N TYR A 557 -25.42 16.43 -1.34
CA TYR A 557 -23.99 16.64 -1.49
C TYR A 557 -23.24 15.78 -0.49
N SER A 558 -22.05 15.36 -0.86
CA SER A 558 -21.02 14.73 -0.04
C SER A 558 -19.83 15.69 0.00
N ASP A 559 -19.18 15.80 1.14
CA ASP A 559 -17.97 16.63 1.26
C ASP A 559 -16.81 16.02 0.43
N GLY A 560 -16.80 14.69 0.25
CA GLY A 560 -15.82 13.97 -0.58
C GLY A 560 -16.07 14.02 -2.09
N GLN A 561 -17.32 13.96 -2.54
CA GLN A 561 -17.68 13.81 -3.96
C GLN A 561 -18.39 15.02 -4.57
N GLY A 562 -18.76 16.02 -3.77
CA GLY A 562 -19.61 17.12 -4.21
C GLY A 562 -21.04 16.65 -4.39
N TYR A 563 -21.70 16.98 -5.49
CA TYR A 563 -23.08 16.57 -5.71
C TYR A 563 -23.19 15.12 -6.14
N VAL A 564 -23.99 14.36 -5.41
CA VAL A 564 -24.13 12.91 -5.58
C VAL A 564 -25.53 12.48 -6.01
N GLY A 565 -26.52 13.38 -5.97
CA GLY A 565 -27.83 13.14 -6.55
C GLY A 565 -28.97 13.83 -5.81
N ARG A 566 -30.17 13.24 -5.90
CA ARG A 566 -31.42 13.80 -5.35
C ARG A 566 -32.19 12.79 -4.55
N MET A 567 -32.90 13.30 -3.55
CA MET A 567 -33.69 12.51 -2.60
C MET A 567 -35.11 13.08 -2.48
N GLY A 568 -36.08 12.18 -2.34
CA GLY A 568 -37.48 12.48 -2.05
C GLY A 568 -37.84 12.30 -0.59
N ASP A 569 -39.14 12.33 -0.32
CA ASP A 569 -39.66 12.08 1.03
C ASP A 569 -40.01 10.61 1.25
N GLY A 570 -39.84 10.16 2.49
CA GLY A 570 -40.23 8.84 2.94
C GLY A 570 -39.49 7.69 2.24
N ALA A 571 -39.94 6.46 2.48
CA ALA A 571 -39.27 5.25 2.00
C ALA A 571 -39.20 5.15 0.46
N THR A 572 -40.16 5.75 -0.26
CA THR A 572 -40.18 5.78 -1.73
C THR A 572 -39.20 6.80 -2.34
N GLY A 573 -38.72 7.74 -1.53
CA GLY A 573 -37.79 8.80 -1.92
C GLY A 573 -36.33 8.53 -1.53
N GLN A 574 -36.00 7.31 -1.10
CA GLN A 574 -34.68 6.97 -0.58
C GLN A 574 -33.54 7.29 -1.54
N PHE A 575 -32.44 7.79 -1.01
CA PHE A 575 -31.21 7.99 -1.74
C PHE A 575 -30.18 6.96 -1.28
N THR A 576 -29.55 6.31 -2.25
CA THR A 576 -28.56 5.26 -2.00
C THR A 576 -27.24 5.63 -2.65
N VAL A 577 -26.19 5.69 -1.83
CA VAL A 577 -24.82 5.84 -2.34
C VAL A 577 -24.28 4.46 -2.69
N ALA A 578 -23.87 4.28 -3.95
CA ALA A 578 -23.11 3.12 -4.41
C ALA A 578 -21.60 3.38 -4.26
N GLY A 579 -20.81 2.34 -3.97
CA GLY A 579 -19.42 2.45 -3.56
C GLY A 579 -18.80 1.07 -3.28
N GLY A 580 -17.50 1.07 -2.98
CA GLY A 580 -16.73 -0.11 -2.58
C GLY A 580 -16.69 -0.29 -1.06
N TYR A 581 -15.99 -1.32 -0.59
CA TYR A 581 -15.86 -1.64 0.84
C TYR A 581 -14.38 -1.68 1.25
N PHE A 582 -14.02 -1.15 2.42
CA PHE A 582 -12.65 -1.15 2.95
C PHE A 582 -12.24 -2.50 3.54
N PHE A 583 -13.19 -3.31 3.98
CA PHE A 583 -12.96 -4.69 4.42
C PHE A 583 -14.27 -5.49 4.26
N ARG A 584 -14.17 -6.83 4.18
CA ARG A 584 -15.35 -7.69 4.10
C ARG A 584 -16.09 -7.71 5.45
N PRO A 585 -17.38 -7.29 5.51
CA PRO A 585 -18.13 -7.34 6.75
C PRO A 585 -18.41 -8.77 7.21
N PRO A 586 -18.68 -8.97 8.51
CA PRO A 586 -19.22 -10.24 8.99
C PRO A 586 -20.49 -10.64 8.24
N GLY A 587 -20.55 -11.88 7.71
CA GLY A 587 -21.70 -12.37 6.96
C GLY A 587 -21.77 -11.92 5.50
N PHE A 588 -20.67 -11.39 4.94
CA PHE A 588 -20.54 -11.08 3.52
C PHE A 588 -20.88 -12.30 2.64
N ASP A 589 -21.79 -12.11 1.68
CA ASP A 589 -22.20 -13.13 0.71
C ASP A 589 -21.84 -12.67 -0.71
N PRO A 590 -20.83 -13.28 -1.36
CA PRO A 590 -20.39 -12.89 -2.71
C PRO A 590 -21.45 -13.14 -3.79
N ASN A 591 -22.48 -13.95 -3.51
CA ASN A 591 -23.52 -14.32 -4.48
C ASN A 591 -24.76 -13.43 -4.42
N ARG A 592 -24.80 -12.40 -3.57
CA ARG A 592 -25.92 -11.45 -3.49
C ARG A 592 -25.60 -10.16 -4.24
N PRO A 593 -26.12 -9.96 -5.48
CA PRO A 593 -26.12 -8.67 -6.12
C PRO A 593 -27.30 -7.83 -5.59
N PRO A 594 -27.10 -6.59 -5.14
CA PRO A 594 -25.84 -5.99 -4.70
C PRO A 594 -25.89 -5.63 -3.21
N PHE A 595 -24.77 -5.75 -2.51
CA PHE A 595 -24.49 -4.87 -1.37
C PHE A 595 -24.31 -3.42 -1.91
N LYS A 596 -25.33 -2.84 -2.58
CA LYS A 596 -25.30 -1.49 -3.22
C LYS A 596 -25.88 -0.41 -2.32
N ALA A 597 -26.38 -0.77 -1.14
CA ALA A 597 -26.79 0.21 -0.15
C ALA A 597 -25.69 0.41 0.89
N LEU A 598 -24.68 1.23 0.57
CA LEU A 598 -23.61 1.58 1.51
C LEU A 598 -24.01 2.69 2.47
N LEU A 599 -24.99 3.48 2.04
CA LEU A 599 -25.71 4.44 2.83
C LEU A 599 -27.09 4.64 2.19
N THR A 600 -28.17 4.39 2.94
CA THR A 600 -29.52 4.78 2.53
C THR A 600 -30.02 5.89 3.43
N LEU A 601 -30.37 7.03 2.83
CA LEU A 601 -30.92 8.19 3.51
C LEU A 601 -32.39 8.37 3.12
N TYR A 602 -33.25 8.66 4.10
CA TYR A 602 -34.58 9.23 3.82
C TYR A 602 -34.98 10.26 4.87
N ILE A 603 -35.77 11.25 4.45
CA ILE A 603 -36.36 12.26 5.34
C ILE A 603 -37.85 12.00 5.54
N ASN A 604 -38.27 11.90 6.81
CA ASN A 604 -39.67 11.84 7.20
C ASN A 604 -40.20 13.24 7.56
N ARG A 605 -40.61 14.01 6.55
CA ARG A 605 -41.14 15.38 6.75
C ARG A 605 -42.43 15.44 7.55
N GLU A 606 -43.24 14.38 7.57
CA GLU A 606 -44.48 14.33 8.36
C GLU A 606 -44.22 14.42 9.86
N SER A 607 -43.04 13.94 10.28
CA SER A 607 -42.59 13.95 11.67
C SER A 607 -41.85 15.24 12.08
N LEU A 608 -41.65 16.18 11.15
CA LEU A 608 -40.83 17.39 11.35
C LEU A 608 -41.68 18.65 11.49
N ALA A 609 -41.39 19.46 12.52
CA ALA A 609 -41.85 20.85 12.60
C ALA A 609 -40.76 21.78 13.16
N PRO A 610 -40.51 22.97 12.55
CA PRO A 610 -41.14 23.48 11.32
C PRO A 610 -40.69 22.72 10.06
N LEU A 611 -41.50 22.79 9.00
CA LEU A 611 -41.12 22.25 7.69
C LEU A 611 -39.91 23.01 7.13
N PRO A 612 -39.05 22.34 6.35
CA PRO A 612 -37.83 22.95 5.83
C PRO A 612 -38.14 24.08 4.87
N GLN A 613 -37.40 25.18 5.03
CA GLN A 613 -37.41 26.32 4.12
C GLN A 613 -36.31 26.14 3.07
N ARG A 614 -36.43 26.87 1.95
CA ARG A 614 -35.44 26.85 0.88
C ARG A 614 -34.04 27.12 1.45
N GLY A 615 -33.10 26.23 1.13
CA GLY A 615 -31.71 26.34 1.54
C GLY A 615 -31.43 25.81 2.95
N ASP A 616 -32.45 25.49 3.75
CA ASP A 616 -32.22 24.71 4.97
C ASP A 616 -31.62 23.35 4.59
N GLN A 617 -30.74 22.83 5.45
CA GLN A 617 -29.99 21.61 5.18
C GLN A 617 -29.95 20.69 6.39
N PHE A 618 -30.07 19.39 6.13
CA PHE A 618 -29.73 18.37 7.10
C PHE A 618 -28.33 17.86 6.83
N THR A 619 -27.47 17.83 7.84
CA THR A 619 -26.13 17.25 7.74
C THR A 619 -26.11 15.93 8.46
N VAL A 620 -25.60 14.89 7.81
CA VAL A 620 -25.40 13.57 8.38
C VAL A 620 -23.94 13.22 8.18
N SER A 621 -23.18 13.09 9.28
CA SER A 621 -21.85 12.53 9.19
C SER A 621 -21.90 11.02 9.43
N THR A 622 -21.27 10.27 8.54
CA THR A 622 -21.08 8.84 8.66
C THR A 622 -19.67 8.55 9.13
N VAL A 623 -19.54 7.50 9.93
CA VAL A 623 -18.25 6.95 10.34
C VAL A 623 -18.24 5.51 9.87
N SER A 624 -17.28 5.19 9.01
CA SER A 624 -17.03 3.88 8.41
C SER A 624 -16.90 2.78 9.45
N GLY A 625 -16.43 3.11 10.65
CA GLY A 625 -16.10 2.10 11.64
C GLY A 625 -14.87 1.29 11.27
N TYR A 626 -14.00 1.83 10.41
CA TYR A 626 -12.74 1.22 10.03
C TYR A 626 -11.58 2.14 10.36
N ILE A 627 -10.64 1.68 11.17
CA ILE A 627 -9.41 2.43 11.41
C ILE A 627 -8.22 1.50 11.11
N PRO A 628 -7.47 1.72 10.01
CA PRO A 628 -6.35 0.86 9.68
C PRO A 628 -5.19 1.07 10.68
N PHE A 629 -4.44 0.00 10.94
CA PHE A 629 -3.19 0.10 11.70
C PHE A 629 -2.06 0.54 10.76
N VAL A 630 -2.03 1.83 10.45
CA VAL A 630 -1.04 2.48 9.60
C VAL A 630 -0.44 3.67 10.33
N PHE A 631 0.89 3.84 10.26
CA PHE A 631 1.56 5.05 10.76
C PHE A 631 2.64 5.53 9.79
N SER A 632 3.21 6.68 10.09
CA SER A 632 4.32 7.27 9.36
C SER A 632 5.32 7.89 10.32
N VAL A 633 6.55 8.12 9.85
CA VAL A 633 7.55 8.85 10.65
C VAL A 633 7.14 10.32 10.73
N ASP A 634 7.22 10.90 11.93
CA ASP A 634 6.98 12.33 12.12
C ASP A 634 8.15 13.15 11.56
N THR A 635 7.95 13.64 10.33
CA THR A 635 8.92 14.45 9.58
C THR A 635 8.76 15.95 9.81
N SER A 636 7.97 16.37 10.82
CA SER A 636 7.78 17.79 11.14
C SER A 636 9.10 18.48 11.51
N SER A 637 9.13 19.81 11.41
CA SER A 637 10.30 20.58 11.83
C SER A 637 10.60 20.33 13.32
N GLY A 638 11.88 20.16 13.65
CA GLY A 638 12.35 19.97 15.03
C GLY A 638 12.52 18.51 15.48
N THR A 639 12.03 17.51 14.74
CA THR A 639 12.20 16.09 15.13
C THR A 639 13.56 15.51 14.75
N GLY A 640 14.26 16.13 13.79
CA GLY A 640 15.49 15.58 13.20
C GLY A 640 15.25 14.41 12.24
N LEU A 641 13.99 14.01 12.02
CA LEU A 641 13.61 12.87 11.18
C LEU A 641 13.14 13.29 9.77
N GLY A 642 13.35 14.55 9.40
CA GLY A 642 12.86 15.11 8.13
C GLY A 642 13.35 14.40 6.86
N ALA A 643 14.46 13.64 6.94
CA ALA A 643 14.99 12.85 5.82
C ALA A 643 14.40 11.43 5.72
N TYR A 644 13.72 10.93 6.76
CA TYR A 644 13.17 9.57 6.83
C TYR A 644 11.77 9.48 6.20
N ARG A 645 11.71 9.69 4.87
CA ARG A 645 10.44 9.80 4.13
C ARG A 645 10.11 8.58 3.26
N LEU A 646 11.13 7.94 2.69
CA LEU A 646 10.97 6.81 1.77
C LEU A 646 11.48 5.55 2.45
N PRO A 647 10.61 4.79 3.14
CA PRO A 647 11.01 3.53 3.75
C PRO A 647 11.26 2.49 2.65
N GLY A 648 12.26 1.65 2.87
CA GLY A 648 12.64 0.51 2.05
C GLY A 648 12.36 -0.81 2.79
N PRO A 649 13.25 -1.81 2.65
CA PRO A 649 13.12 -3.08 3.35
C PRO A 649 13.04 -2.95 4.87
N VAL A 650 12.32 -3.89 5.47
CA VAL A 650 12.05 -3.95 6.91
C VAL A 650 12.44 -5.32 7.45
N VAL A 651 12.98 -5.34 8.66
CA VAL A 651 13.15 -6.57 9.44
C VAL A 651 12.64 -6.37 10.85
N TYR A 652 11.99 -7.41 11.35
CA TYR A 652 11.51 -7.52 12.70
C TYR A 652 12.43 -8.41 13.53
N THR A 653 12.64 -8.05 14.79
CA THR A 653 13.30 -8.92 15.78
C THR A 653 12.95 -8.50 17.21
N GLU A 654 13.10 -9.44 18.14
CA GLU A 654 12.96 -9.19 19.56
C GLU A 654 14.34 -9.05 20.20
N VAL A 655 14.52 -8.00 20.99
CA VAL A 655 15.77 -7.75 21.72
C VAL A 655 15.43 -7.57 23.19
N ALA A 656 15.93 -8.48 24.02
CA ALA A 656 15.73 -8.49 25.47
C ALA A 656 14.24 -8.34 25.88
N GLY A 657 13.33 -9.12 25.27
CA GLY A 657 11.90 -9.07 25.60
C GLY A 657 11.10 -8.00 24.86
N THR A 658 11.76 -7.11 24.09
CA THR A 658 11.11 -5.98 23.44
C THR A 658 11.09 -6.14 21.92
N SER A 659 9.91 -5.96 21.33
CA SER A 659 9.67 -6.10 19.89
C SER A 659 10.08 -4.85 19.10
N TYR A 660 11.08 -4.97 18.22
CA TYR A 660 11.57 -3.89 17.38
C TYR A 660 11.39 -4.18 15.89
N ALA A 661 11.15 -3.13 15.13
CA ALA A 661 11.29 -3.14 13.68
C ALA A 661 12.38 -2.16 13.25
N TYR A 662 13.12 -2.57 12.23
CA TYR A 662 14.22 -1.84 11.63
C TYR A 662 13.91 -1.65 10.16
N ILE A 663 13.88 -0.39 9.70
CA ILE A 663 13.54 -0.05 8.33
C ILE A 663 14.71 0.72 7.72
N ALA A 664 15.18 0.27 6.56
CA ALA A 664 16.12 1.02 5.75
C ALA A 664 15.41 2.23 5.13
N TYR A 665 16.00 3.41 5.21
CA TYR A 665 15.52 4.62 4.55
C TYR A 665 16.58 5.08 3.55
N PRO A 666 16.44 4.70 2.27
CA PRO A 666 17.29 5.26 1.22
C PRO A 666 17.29 6.80 1.26
N SER A 667 16.14 7.44 1.51
CA SER A 667 16.06 8.90 1.57
C SER A 667 16.89 9.56 2.68
N ALA A 668 17.27 8.83 3.72
CA ALA A 668 18.03 9.32 4.86
C ALA A 668 19.45 8.73 4.94
N ASP A 669 19.81 7.82 4.03
CA ASP A 669 21.00 6.97 4.13
C ASP A 669 21.17 6.36 5.53
N GLY A 670 20.08 5.81 6.08
CA GLY A 670 20.04 5.37 7.47
C GLY A 670 19.02 4.27 7.72
N VAL A 671 19.11 3.67 8.91
CA VAL A 671 18.14 2.69 9.40
C VAL A 671 17.40 3.30 10.59
N LEU A 672 16.07 3.32 10.50
CA LEU A 672 15.24 3.73 11.62
C LEU A 672 14.83 2.50 12.43
N GLN A 673 15.12 2.53 13.72
CA GLN A 673 14.64 1.57 14.69
C GLN A 673 13.43 2.14 15.43
N PHE A 674 12.36 1.38 15.56
CA PHE A 674 11.26 1.72 16.44
C PHE A 674 10.73 0.51 17.22
N ASN A 675 10.26 0.79 18.43
CA ASN A 675 9.61 -0.20 19.27
C ASN A 675 8.14 -0.31 18.86
N THR A 676 7.74 -1.50 18.43
CA THR A 676 6.36 -1.79 17.98
C THR A 676 5.33 -1.70 19.11
N ALA A 677 5.78 -1.79 20.37
CA ALA A 677 4.98 -1.61 21.56
C ALA A 677 4.89 -0.14 22.05
N SER A 678 5.43 0.82 21.31
CA SER A 678 5.37 2.25 21.69
C SER A 678 4.97 3.17 20.53
N ILE A 679 4.23 2.65 19.56
CA ILE A 679 3.75 3.41 18.42
C ILE A 679 2.55 4.27 18.85
N LEU A 680 2.57 5.55 18.46
CA LEU A 680 1.47 6.48 18.68
C LEU A 680 0.71 6.69 17.38
N SER A 681 -0.62 6.73 17.47
CA SER A 681 -1.48 7.07 16.34
C SER A 681 -1.15 8.47 15.83
N ASN A 682 -1.08 8.64 14.51
CA ASN A 682 -0.84 9.92 13.86
C ASN A 682 -1.80 10.13 12.68
N THR A 683 -1.61 11.21 11.90
CA THR A 683 -2.48 11.55 10.77
C THR A 683 -2.50 10.51 9.64
N ALA A 684 -1.53 9.59 9.59
CA ALA A 684 -1.53 8.51 8.61
C ALA A 684 -2.66 7.50 8.88
N ASN A 685 -3.03 7.26 10.14
CA ASN A 685 -4.17 6.39 10.50
C ASN A 685 -5.48 6.86 9.88
N SER A 686 -5.70 8.18 9.76
CA SER A 686 -6.93 8.75 9.18
C SER A 686 -6.93 8.84 7.64
N THR A 687 -5.79 8.64 6.98
CA THR A 687 -5.65 8.80 5.51
C THR A 687 -5.36 7.49 4.77
N GLY A 688 -5.07 6.40 5.50
CA GLY A 688 -4.79 5.07 4.93
C GLY A 688 -6.02 4.30 4.43
N LEU A 689 -7.16 4.96 4.26
CA LEU A 689 -8.39 4.34 3.79
C LEU A 689 -8.32 4.16 2.26
N VAL A 690 -8.26 2.92 1.79
CA VAL A 690 -8.50 2.60 0.37
C VAL A 690 -9.58 1.55 0.27
N PRO A 691 -10.71 1.85 -0.42
CA PRO A 691 -11.77 0.89 -0.62
C PRO A 691 -11.33 -0.20 -1.61
N TYR A 692 -11.78 -1.43 -1.38
CA TYR A 692 -11.85 -2.47 -2.40
C TYR A 692 -13.02 -2.15 -3.35
N GLU A 693 -12.74 -2.11 -4.64
CA GLU A 693 -13.74 -1.86 -5.70
C GLU A 693 -14.74 -3.01 -5.87
#